data_AF-A0A7L3WE42-F1
#
_entry.id   AF-A0A7L3WE42-F1
#
_cell.length_a   1.000
_cell.length_b   1.000
_cell.length_c   1.000
_cell.angle_alpha   90.00
_cell.angle_beta   90.00
_cell.angle_gamma   90.00
#
_symmetry.space_group_name_H-M   'P 1'
#
loop_
_entity.id
_entity.type
_entity.pdbx_description
1 polymer ?
#
loop_
_entity_poly.entity_id
_entity_poly.type
_entity_poly.pdbx_seq_one_letter_code
_entity_poly.pdbx_strand_id
1 'polypeptide(L)'
;RHSSAEIRKQFTLQPGFAQFCQRSLSTPGFSALHLPSFYDAVDPVDFEGFLMTRLNNLDSELAQELGDFPEDDLDIVFTPKECRTLQPSMPEDGVELDSHVRDCVQTYVREWLIVNRKNQGNSDIYSLKNKGSRKDFHKTLQKQTFESETLDTGNANFQAGPRQVHPLPEEASRTTLTSSDFDLRSLQPDPRLENLLQHISAEEFEKQNEEARRTNRHAELLALYPSVDEEDAVEIRRVPDRPKEHLGNRILVKLQTLRFDIEIEPLFACIALYDIKERKKISENFHCDLNPDSLRGFLRSHTPSVDLSTQARSAIFSVTYPSSDIYLVIKIEKVLQQGEIGDCAEPYMVLKESEAGKTKEKIEKLKAQAESFCQRLGKYRMPFAWIPISLTNFFNLSTLEREIPEAEGLNGKGSASDKRATLLQARRLSERSLNSEDNYPVSNFKTISLTLNAFFKQEGDRLSDEDLFKFLADFKRSSSLQRRIKTLPGTLKVEISPAPENLGYCLTPELLPVKPFPENRNRPHKEILEFPVREVYVPHTIYRNLLYIYPQRLNFANRLASARNITIKIQFMCGEDPSCAMPVIFGKSSGPEFVQEIYTAITYHNKSPDFYEEVKIKLPAKLTEKHHLLFTFYHISCQPKQGAAVETLLGYSWLPILSNDRLETRQYCLPVALDKLPVHYSIQSPEKVPSQTPPIKWVEGHKGVFSVEVQAVSSVHTQDNHLEKFFTLCHSLESQVTFPIRVKDQKITEATLEHELKLSLICLNSSRLEPLVLFLHLVLDKLFQLAVQPMVIAGQTANFSQFAFESVVAIVNSLHNSKDLSKDQHGRNCLLASYVYYVFRLPDPQREVVKPGSAGSSAISTESRYYTFGRTSAISVGNKLLQSRVISCSNPDITVTQTAADEEVKTITSSKPMDHSSSRMSFYVEGPNDMPSICANPRPSNKKHFHEELALQMVVSTGMVREAVFKYAWFFFELLIKSMAQYVHNIEKQDNSRRTRFSDRFKDDITTIVSVVTSEIAALLVKPQKESEQAEKINISLAFFLYDLLSLMDRGFVFNLIKHYCNQLSNKLNSLSTLISMRLEFLRILCSHEHYLNLNLFFMTSASAPASPSPSLSSQ
;
A
#
# COMPACT_ATOMS: atom_id res chain seq x y z
N ARG A 1 -36.98 21.79 68.78
CA ARG A 1 -35.76 22.04 69.59
C ARG A 1 -35.27 20.70 70.12
N HIS A 2 -34.07 20.27 69.76
CA HIS A 2 -33.00 19.76 70.66
C HIS A 2 -31.72 19.58 69.81
N SER A 3 -30.57 19.44 70.46
CA SER A 3 -29.29 19.92 69.92
C SER A 3 -28.50 18.89 69.12
N SER A 4 -27.71 19.36 68.15
CA SER A 4 -26.84 18.59 67.25
C SER A 4 -25.66 17.84 67.92
N ALA A 5 -25.72 17.63 69.24
CA ALA A 5 -24.65 17.06 70.07
C ALA A 5 -24.89 15.59 70.48
N GLU A 6 -26.13 15.08 70.44
CA GLU A 6 -26.46 13.76 71.02
C GLU A 6 -26.33 12.59 70.03
N ILE A 7 -26.36 12.84 68.72
CA ILE A 7 -26.27 11.78 67.69
C ILE A 7 -24.80 11.33 67.43
N ARG A 8 -23.79 12.12 67.82
CA ARG A 8 -22.36 11.81 67.56
C ARG A 8 -21.68 10.90 68.60
N LYS A 9 -22.41 10.02 69.29
CA LYS A 9 -21.86 9.22 70.42
C LYS A 9 -22.05 7.70 70.40
N GLN A 10 -22.53 7.12 69.30
CA GLN A 10 -22.64 5.66 69.15
C GLN A 10 -22.04 5.15 67.83
N PHE A 11 -20.70 5.23 67.69
CA PHE A 11 -19.90 4.29 66.89
C PHE A 11 -18.41 4.41 67.28
N THR A 12 -18.03 3.73 68.37
CA THR A 12 -16.63 3.39 68.67
C THR A 12 -16.52 1.88 68.82
N LEU A 13 -15.84 1.27 67.85
CA LEU A 13 -15.44 -0.13 67.78
C LEU A 13 -14.58 -0.57 68.97
N GLN A 14 -14.46 -1.89 69.18
CA GLN A 14 -13.23 -2.58 69.61
C GLN A 14 -13.36 -4.12 69.43
N PRO A 15 -12.26 -4.89 69.39
CA PRO A 15 -10.90 -4.55 68.92
C PRO A 15 -10.19 -5.66 68.10
N GLY A 16 -9.12 -5.31 67.38
CA GLY A 16 -8.19 -6.28 66.79
C GLY A 16 -6.92 -5.62 66.27
N PHE A 17 -5.82 -5.76 67.01
CA PHE A 17 -4.45 -5.28 66.71
C PHE A 17 -4.21 -3.75 66.66
N ALA A 18 -3.73 -3.24 67.80
CA ALA A 18 -3.00 -1.98 67.88
C ALA A 18 -1.72 -2.20 68.69
N GLN A 19 -0.58 -1.69 68.19
CA GLN A 19 0.48 -1.04 69.00
C GLN A 19 1.62 -0.58 68.07
N PHE A 20 1.78 0.74 67.91
CA PHE A 20 3.04 1.51 67.95
C PHE A 20 2.81 2.93 67.43
N CYS A 21 2.24 3.81 68.27
CA CYS A 21 2.34 5.26 68.12
C CYS A 21 2.59 5.89 69.50
N GLN A 22 3.80 6.38 69.72
CA GLN A 22 4.13 7.24 70.86
C GLN A 22 4.38 8.66 70.32
N ARG A 23 3.89 9.66 71.03
CA ARG A 23 3.90 11.07 70.60
C ARG A 23 5.33 11.62 70.46
N SER A 24 5.53 12.50 69.48
CA SER A 24 6.40 13.66 69.63
C SER A 24 5.71 14.90 69.05
N LEU A 25 5.82 16.03 69.74
CA LEU A 25 5.43 17.34 69.22
C LEU A 25 6.67 18.06 68.70
N SER A 26 6.65 18.56 67.46
CA SER A 26 7.20 19.90 67.12
C SER A 26 7.09 20.24 65.64
N THR A 27 6.87 21.53 65.39
CA THR A 27 7.06 22.27 64.11
C THR A 27 5.98 22.12 63.02
N PRO A 28 5.33 23.22 62.58
CA PRO A 28 4.35 23.21 61.49
C PRO A 28 4.98 23.53 60.12
N GLY A 29 4.61 22.78 59.09
CA GLY A 29 4.98 23.06 57.70
C GLY A 29 4.84 21.84 56.81
N PHE A 30 4.09 21.97 55.70
CA PHE A 30 3.70 20.91 54.77
C PHE A 30 2.74 19.85 55.33
N SER A 31 1.48 19.94 54.90
CA SER A 31 0.54 18.81 54.97
C SER A 31 0.96 17.77 53.94
N ALA A 32 1.66 16.72 54.37
CA ALA A 32 1.81 15.51 53.56
C ALA A 32 0.41 14.91 53.37
N LEU A 33 -0.05 14.81 52.12
CA LEU A 33 -1.25 14.05 51.77
C LEU A 33 -1.02 12.60 52.19
N HIS A 34 -1.76 12.14 53.20
CA HIS A 34 -1.72 10.75 53.64
C HIS A 34 -2.26 9.87 52.50
N LEU A 35 -1.44 8.91 52.09
CA LEU A 35 -1.72 8.01 50.97
C LEU A 35 -2.98 7.17 51.26
N PRO A 36 -3.92 7.02 50.31
CA PRO A 36 -4.90 5.95 50.38
C PRO A 36 -4.19 4.58 50.38
N SER A 37 -4.76 3.62 51.11
CA SER A 37 -4.42 2.20 50.94
C SER A 37 -4.63 1.80 49.47
N PHE A 38 -3.80 0.88 48.98
CA PHE A 38 -3.77 0.42 47.58
C PHE A 38 -5.18 0.28 46.96
N TYR A 39 -5.35 0.84 45.76
CA TYR A 39 -6.53 0.64 44.92
C TYR A 39 -6.58 -0.80 44.40
N ASP A 40 -7.12 -1.70 45.24
CA ASP A 40 -7.38 -3.09 44.87
C ASP A 40 -8.43 -3.12 43.74
N ALA A 41 -8.18 -3.90 42.69
CA ALA A 41 -9.06 -3.91 41.53
C ALA A 41 -10.33 -4.72 41.81
N VAL A 42 -11.49 -4.07 41.62
CA VAL A 42 -12.83 -4.64 41.83
C VAL A 42 -12.99 -5.96 41.05
N ASP A 43 -13.67 -6.93 41.65
CA ASP A 43 -14.01 -8.18 40.98
C ASP A 43 -14.88 -7.92 39.73
N PRO A 44 -14.42 -8.32 38.52
CA PRO A 44 -15.19 -8.12 37.31
C PRO A 44 -16.41 -9.04 37.31
N VAL A 45 -17.55 -8.48 36.90
CA VAL A 45 -18.78 -9.26 36.79
C VAL A 45 -18.69 -10.19 35.58
N ASP A 46 -19.13 -11.43 35.76
CA ASP A 46 -19.37 -12.35 34.65
C ASP A 46 -20.56 -11.87 33.82
N PHE A 47 -20.31 -10.93 32.90
CA PHE A 47 -21.31 -10.21 32.14
C PHE A 47 -22.18 -11.13 31.28
N GLU A 48 -21.56 -12.06 30.54
CA GLU A 48 -22.27 -13.02 29.69
C GLU A 48 -23.06 -14.03 30.55
N GLY A 49 -22.53 -14.46 31.69
CA GLY A 49 -23.24 -15.33 32.63
C GLY A 49 -24.44 -14.63 33.30
N PHE A 50 -24.28 -13.36 33.67
CA PHE A 50 -25.35 -12.51 34.21
C PHE A 50 -26.46 -12.29 33.18
N LEU A 51 -26.10 -11.94 31.93
CA LEU A 51 -27.05 -11.81 30.83
C LEU A 51 -27.82 -13.12 30.59
N MET A 52 -27.12 -14.24 30.40
CA MET A 52 -27.77 -15.55 30.20
C MET A 52 -28.68 -15.95 31.38
N THR A 53 -28.35 -15.55 32.61
CA THR A 53 -29.18 -15.86 33.79
C THR A 53 -30.39 -14.91 33.92
N ARG A 54 -30.30 -13.66 33.43
CA ARG A 54 -31.35 -12.64 33.56
C ARG A 54 -32.30 -12.59 32.36
N LEU A 55 -31.80 -12.78 31.13
CA LEU A 55 -32.62 -12.84 29.91
C LEU A 55 -33.55 -14.05 29.89
N ASN A 56 -33.09 -15.21 30.38
CA ASN A 56 -33.94 -16.41 30.54
C ASN A 56 -35.11 -16.23 31.55
N ASN A 57 -35.17 -15.09 32.26
CA ASN A 57 -36.17 -14.79 33.29
C ASN A 57 -36.95 -13.48 33.03
N LEU A 58 -36.83 -12.88 31.84
CA LEU A 58 -37.47 -11.61 31.50
C LEU A 58 -38.33 -11.73 30.23
N ASP A 59 -39.39 -10.92 30.18
CA ASP A 59 -40.34 -10.90 29.07
C ASP A 59 -39.67 -10.40 27.77
N SER A 60 -40.12 -10.92 26.62
CA SER A 60 -39.38 -10.76 25.35
C SER A 60 -39.30 -9.32 24.87
N GLU A 61 -40.27 -8.46 25.24
CA GLU A 61 -40.23 -7.02 24.95
C GLU A 61 -39.20 -6.29 25.83
N LEU A 62 -39.06 -6.67 27.10
CA LEU A 62 -38.06 -6.08 28.00
C LEU A 62 -36.64 -6.59 27.68
N ALA A 63 -36.54 -7.82 27.17
CA ALA A 63 -35.32 -8.34 26.54
C ALA A 63 -34.96 -7.56 25.27
N GLN A 64 -35.91 -6.94 24.57
CA GLN A 64 -35.63 -6.09 23.42
C GLN A 64 -35.26 -4.65 23.85
N GLU A 65 -35.92 -4.08 24.88
CA GLU A 65 -35.55 -2.76 25.43
C GLU A 65 -34.23 -2.73 26.22
N LEU A 66 -33.84 -3.82 26.90
CA LEU A 66 -32.54 -3.92 27.60
C LEU A 66 -31.49 -4.76 26.86
N GLY A 67 -31.87 -5.61 25.92
CA GLY A 67 -30.98 -6.60 25.29
C GLY A 67 -30.52 -6.27 23.87
N ASP A 68 -31.08 -5.26 23.21
CA ASP A 68 -30.52 -4.67 21.97
C ASP A 68 -29.25 -3.83 22.28
N PHE A 69 -28.30 -4.45 22.98
CA PHE A 69 -26.91 -4.31 22.58
C PHE A 69 -26.86 -4.78 21.12
N PRO A 70 -26.34 -3.98 20.18
CA PRO A 70 -26.16 -4.47 18.82
C PRO A 70 -25.39 -5.78 18.87
N GLU A 71 -25.81 -6.77 18.09
CA GLU A 71 -24.89 -7.85 17.72
C GLU A 71 -23.60 -7.15 17.25
N ASP A 72 -22.43 -7.56 17.79
CA ASP A 72 -21.13 -6.96 17.42
C ASP A 72 -20.80 -7.42 15.99
N ASP A 73 -21.56 -6.88 15.03
CA ASP A 73 -21.57 -7.25 13.64
C ASP A 73 -20.26 -6.79 13.01
N LEU A 74 -19.30 -7.72 13.07
CA LEU A 74 -18.03 -7.68 12.36
C LEU A 74 -18.33 -7.85 10.87
N ASP A 75 -18.57 -6.72 10.21
CA ASP A 75 -18.83 -6.68 8.78
C ASP A 75 -17.48 -6.76 8.03
N ILE A 76 -17.22 -7.93 7.44
CA ILE A 76 -16.04 -8.15 6.61
C ILE A 76 -16.36 -7.73 5.18
N VAL A 77 -15.97 -6.50 4.86
CA VAL A 77 -16.20 -5.90 3.55
C VAL A 77 -15.02 -6.21 2.63
N PHE A 78 -15.36 -6.81 1.49
CA PHE A 78 -14.45 -6.94 0.35
C PHE A 78 -14.59 -5.69 -0.52
N THR A 79 -13.59 -4.81 -0.44
CA THR A 79 -13.57 -3.55 -1.20
C THR A 79 -12.70 -3.73 -2.44
N PRO A 80 -13.23 -3.55 -3.66
CA PRO A 80 -12.42 -3.66 -4.86
C PRO A 80 -11.29 -2.62 -4.83
N LYS A 81 -10.09 -3.05 -5.22
CA LYS A 81 -8.94 -2.15 -5.35
C LYS A 81 -9.24 -1.06 -6.35
N GLU A 82 -8.93 0.17 -5.98
CA GLU A 82 -9.09 1.32 -6.86
C GLU A 82 -8.14 1.21 -8.05
N CYS A 83 -8.69 0.86 -9.19
CA CYS A 83 -7.94 0.60 -10.41
C CYS A 83 -8.00 1.82 -11.33
N ARG A 84 -6.89 2.56 -11.43
CA ARG A 84 -6.76 3.77 -12.26
C ARG A 84 -6.95 3.50 -13.76
N THR A 85 -6.70 2.27 -14.22
CA THR A 85 -6.90 1.83 -15.60
C THR A 85 -8.31 1.29 -15.83
N LEU A 86 -8.75 1.19 -17.09
CA LEU A 86 -10.04 0.56 -17.44
C LEU A 86 -10.14 -0.88 -16.92
N GLN A 87 -9.03 -1.61 -16.98
CA GLN A 87 -8.87 -2.98 -16.49
C GLN A 87 -7.57 -3.09 -15.68
N PRO A 88 -7.48 -3.99 -14.67
CA PRO A 88 -6.23 -4.26 -13.97
C PRO A 88 -5.11 -4.70 -14.93
N SER A 89 -3.86 -4.37 -14.61
CA SER A 89 -2.72 -4.93 -15.33
C SER A 89 -2.63 -6.43 -15.07
N MET A 90 -2.56 -7.22 -16.13
CA MET A 90 -2.58 -8.68 -16.11
C MET A 90 -1.55 -9.26 -17.09
N PRO A 91 -1.11 -10.51 -16.88
CA PRO A 91 -0.54 -11.38 -17.90
C PRO A 91 -1.38 -11.50 -19.17
N GLU A 92 -0.78 -12.10 -20.20
CA GLU A 92 -1.47 -12.45 -21.45
C GLU A 92 -2.56 -13.52 -21.21
N ASP A 93 -3.74 -13.32 -21.80
CA ASP A 93 -4.87 -14.22 -21.66
C ASP A 93 -4.58 -15.63 -22.20
N GLY A 94 -5.01 -16.66 -21.47
CA GLY A 94 -4.89 -18.05 -21.88
C GLY A 94 -3.54 -18.72 -21.63
N VAL A 95 -2.57 -18.02 -21.03
CA VAL A 95 -1.25 -18.59 -20.67
C VAL A 95 -1.31 -19.34 -19.34
N GLU A 96 -0.76 -20.55 -19.28
CA GLU A 96 -0.56 -21.29 -18.02
C GLU A 96 0.51 -20.63 -17.14
N LEU A 97 0.08 -19.84 -16.17
CA LEU A 97 0.96 -19.15 -15.22
C LEU A 97 1.59 -20.11 -14.21
N ASP A 98 2.92 -19.98 -14.03
CA ASP A 98 3.67 -20.60 -12.95
C ASP A 98 3.20 -20.07 -11.58
N SER A 99 3.33 -20.87 -10.51
CA SER A 99 2.71 -20.54 -9.20
C SER A 99 3.18 -19.18 -8.66
N HIS A 100 4.48 -18.87 -8.74
CA HIS A 100 5.01 -17.57 -8.31
C HIS A 100 4.35 -16.38 -9.04
N VAL A 101 4.13 -16.51 -10.36
CA VAL A 101 3.48 -15.47 -11.17
C VAL A 101 2.00 -15.36 -10.82
N ARG A 102 1.33 -16.49 -10.57
CA ARG A 102 -0.05 -16.57 -10.09
C ARG A 102 -0.20 -15.88 -8.73
N ASP A 103 0.71 -16.14 -7.79
CA ASP A 103 0.71 -15.53 -6.46
C ASP A 103 0.90 -14.01 -6.56
N CYS A 104 1.90 -13.53 -7.32
CA CYS A 104 2.09 -12.10 -7.61
C CYS A 104 0.78 -11.46 -8.13
N VAL A 105 0.21 -12.01 -9.20
CA VAL A 105 -1.01 -11.49 -9.84
C VAL A 105 -2.21 -11.52 -8.87
N GLN A 106 -2.35 -12.60 -8.09
CA GLN A 106 -3.37 -12.71 -7.07
C GLN A 106 -3.19 -11.63 -5.99
N THR A 107 -2.00 -11.45 -5.41
CA THR A 107 -1.72 -10.40 -4.42
C THR A 107 -1.99 -8.99 -4.97
N TYR A 108 -1.74 -8.74 -6.26
CA TYR A 108 -1.99 -7.42 -6.88
C TYR A 108 -3.47 -7.17 -7.19
N VAL A 109 -4.21 -8.14 -7.71
CA VAL A 109 -5.62 -7.94 -8.14
C VAL A 109 -6.64 -8.23 -7.03
N ARG A 110 -6.31 -9.09 -6.06
CA ARG A 110 -7.19 -9.45 -4.93
C ARG A 110 -7.63 -8.20 -4.17
N GLU A 111 -8.92 -8.11 -3.90
CA GLU A 111 -9.59 -6.99 -3.23
C GLU A 111 -8.97 -6.68 -1.86
N TRP A 112 -9.25 -5.51 -1.29
CA TRP A 112 -8.95 -5.27 0.12
C TRP A 112 -9.95 -6.04 1.00
N LEU A 113 -9.48 -6.60 2.13
CA LEU A 113 -10.34 -7.15 3.17
C LEU A 113 -10.30 -6.18 4.35
N ILE A 114 -11.40 -5.47 4.56
CA ILE A 114 -11.57 -4.52 5.66
C ILE A 114 -12.51 -5.16 6.68
N VAL A 115 -12.14 -5.11 7.96
CA VAL A 115 -13.01 -5.51 9.07
C VAL A 115 -13.61 -4.24 9.65
N ASN A 116 -14.88 -3.99 9.35
CA ASN A 116 -15.64 -2.91 9.95
C ASN A 116 -16.36 -3.42 11.20
N ARG A 117 -16.53 -2.55 12.19
CA ARG A 117 -17.53 -2.73 13.26
C ARG A 117 -18.63 -1.72 12.96
N LYS A 118 -19.89 -2.14 12.84
CA LYS A 118 -21.00 -1.27 12.38
C LYS A 118 -21.18 0.03 13.20
N ASN A 119 -20.69 0.03 14.44
CA ASN A 119 -20.80 1.16 15.37
C ASN A 119 -19.55 2.08 15.38
N GLN A 120 -18.41 1.65 14.81
CA GLN A 120 -17.17 2.43 14.80
C GLN A 120 -17.27 3.64 13.86
N GLY A 121 -17.02 4.84 14.42
CA GLY A 121 -16.93 6.10 13.67
C GLY A 121 -18.25 6.77 13.30
N ASN A 122 -19.39 6.33 13.86
CA ASN A 122 -20.72 6.86 13.55
C ASN A 122 -21.39 7.55 14.76
N SER A 123 -20.70 8.53 15.35
CA SER A 123 -21.26 9.40 16.41
C SER A 123 -22.58 10.06 15.99
N ASP A 124 -22.69 10.44 14.71
CA ASP A 124 -23.88 11.06 14.11
C ASP A 124 -25.11 10.16 14.00
N ILE A 125 -24.97 8.82 14.07
CA ILE A 125 -26.09 7.89 13.79
C ILE A 125 -26.70 7.29 15.06
N TYR A 126 -25.92 7.12 16.14
CA TYR A 126 -26.45 6.67 17.44
C TYR A 126 -26.98 7.81 18.34
N SER A 127 -27.05 9.03 17.82
CA SER A 127 -27.94 10.07 18.36
C SER A 127 -29.41 9.69 18.12
N LEU A 128 -29.92 8.85 19.03
CA LEU A 128 -31.35 8.71 19.35
C LEU A 128 -32.30 8.25 18.22
N LYS A 129 -31.87 7.50 17.20
CA LYS A 129 -32.76 7.11 16.08
C LYS A 129 -34.00 6.27 16.44
N ASN A 130 -34.08 5.67 17.64
CA ASN A 130 -35.30 5.01 18.16
C ASN A 130 -36.19 5.90 19.05
N LYS A 131 -35.92 7.20 19.22
CA LYS A 131 -36.92 8.17 19.71
C LYS A 131 -36.97 9.37 18.79
N GLY A 132 -38.15 9.60 18.21
CA GLY A 132 -38.38 10.60 17.16
C GLY A 132 -37.80 11.97 17.49
N SER A 133 -37.40 12.68 16.42
CA SER A 133 -36.85 14.04 16.39
C SER A 133 -37.00 14.85 17.68
N ARG A 134 -35.89 15.42 18.17
CA ARG A 134 -35.83 16.25 19.40
C ARG A 134 -36.78 17.47 19.39
N LYS A 135 -37.44 17.75 18.25
CA LYS A 135 -38.55 18.72 18.05
C LYS A 135 -39.95 18.18 18.41
N ASP A 136 -40.10 16.92 18.82
CA ASP A 136 -41.37 16.29 19.20
C ASP A 136 -41.45 15.94 20.69
N PHE A 137 -40.35 16.09 21.44
CA PHE A 137 -40.30 15.78 22.89
C PHE A 137 -41.26 16.66 23.74
N HIS A 138 -41.71 17.79 23.20
CA HIS A 138 -42.72 18.66 23.82
C HIS A 138 -44.16 18.15 23.63
N LYS A 139 -44.41 17.18 22.74
CA LYS A 139 -45.74 16.61 22.46
C LYS A 139 -46.09 15.43 23.37
N THR A 140 -45.09 14.73 23.91
CA THR A 140 -45.25 13.57 24.79
C THR A 140 -45.11 13.88 26.28
N LEU A 141 -44.66 15.09 26.64
CA LEU A 141 -44.76 15.58 28.01
C LEU A 141 -46.22 15.91 28.33
N GLN A 142 -46.78 15.26 29.36
CA GLN A 142 -48.14 15.51 29.82
C GLN A 142 -48.24 16.96 30.31
N LYS A 143 -48.94 17.80 29.55
CA LYS A 143 -49.05 19.24 29.82
C LYS A 143 -49.79 19.45 31.13
N GLN A 144 -49.10 19.94 32.17
CA GLN A 144 -49.77 20.41 33.39
C GLN A 144 -50.65 21.62 33.03
N THR A 145 -51.95 21.36 32.90
CA THR A 145 -52.97 22.40 32.74
C THR A 145 -53.23 23.04 34.09
N PHE A 146 -52.73 24.26 34.27
CA PHE A 146 -53.28 25.17 35.26
C PHE A 146 -54.59 25.74 34.71
N GLU A 147 -55.62 25.77 35.54
CA GLU A 147 -56.91 26.37 35.21
C GLU A 147 -56.76 27.91 35.14
N SER A 148 -57.15 28.48 34.02
CA SER A 148 -57.39 29.92 33.86
C SER A 148 -58.49 30.08 32.82
N GLU A 149 -59.59 30.69 33.21
CA GLU A 149 -60.86 30.66 32.49
C GLU A 149 -60.91 31.66 31.33
N THR A 150 -61.80 31.41 30.36
CA THR A 150 -62.29 32.32 29.30
C THR A 150 -61.29 32.76 28.21
N LEU A 151 -61.65 32.81 26.91
CA LEU A 151 -62.91 32.52 26.22
C LEU A 151 -62.61 32.07 24.77
N ASP A 152 -63.34 31.06 24.27
CA ASP A 152 -63.26 30.63 22.87
C ASP A 152 -63.91 31.64 21.90
N THR A 153 -63.28 31.88 20.75
CA THR A 153 -63.99 31.96 19.46
C THR A 153 -63.01 31.80 18.29
N GLY A 154 -63.38 30.99 17.29
CA GLY A 154 -62.47 30.56 16.23
C GLY A 154 -62.67 31.19 14.85
N ASN A 155 -61.80 30.76 13.95
CA ASN A 155 -61.83 30.83 12.48
C ASN A 155 -61.56 32.16 11.76
N ALA A 156 -60.84 31.95 10.64
CA ALA A 156 -60.80 32.71 9.37
C ALA A 156 -59.58 33.61 9.08
N ASN A 157 -59.10 33.48 7.84
CA ASN A 157 -58.12 34.35 7.19
C ASN A 157 -58.66 35.78 7.05
N PHE A 158 -57.79 36.81 7.04
CA PHE A 158 -57.53 37.73 5.90
C PHE A 158 -56.75 39.00 6.32
N GLN A 159 -55.79 39.37 5.45
CA GLN A 159 -55.24 40.69 5.10
C GLN A 159 -55.34 41.94 6.03
N ALA A 160 -54.15 42.50 6.32
CA ALA A 160 -53.71 43.91 6.18
C ALA A 160 -54.50 45.10 6.79
N GLY A 161 -53.82 45.91 7.63
CA GLY A 161 -54.21 47.29 7.96
C GLY A 161 -53.61 47.81 9.31
N PRO A 162 -53.01 49.02 9.41
CA PRO A 162 -52.26 49.43 10.61
C PRO A 162 -52.92 50.51 11.51
N ARG A 163 -52.60 50.43 12.82
CA ARG A 163 -52.53 51.49 13.86
C ARG A 163 -53.77 52.34 14.21
N GLN A 164 -54.03 52.46 15.53
CA GLN A 164 -53.94 53.76 16.23
C GLN A 164 -53.74 53.62 17.75
N VAL A 165 -53.14 54.65 18.37
CA VAL A 165 -52.81 54.80 19.79
C VAL A 165 -53.33 56.16 20.26
N HIS A 166 -53.86 56.31 21.48
CA HIS A 166 -53.90 57.59 22.23
C HIS A 166 -54.16 57.34 23.75
N PRO A 167 -53.83 58.28 24.67
CA PRO A 167 -53.17 57.94 25.95
C PRO A 167 -53.82 58.53 27.24
N LEU A 168 -53.20 58.24 28.39
CA LEU A 168 -53.49 58.78 29.74
C LEU A 168 -53.34 60.32 29.86
N PRO A 169 -53.97 60.92 30.88
CA PRO A 169 -53.23 61.58 32.00
C PRO A 169 -53.96 61.48 33.38
N GLU A 170 -53.51 62.07 34.50
CA GLU A 170 -52.24 62.05 35.27
C GLU A 170 -52.46 62.85 36.62
N GLU A 171 -51.84 62.45 37.75
CA GLU A 171 -51.65 63.21 39.04
C GLU A 171 -52.81 63.38 40.10
N ALA A 172 -52.64 63.80 41.38
CA ALA A 172 -51.50 64.46 42.10
C ALA A 172 -51.46 64.32 43.67
N SER A 173 -50.37 63.77 44.25
CA SER A 173 -49.85 63.83 45.66
C SER A 173 -50.69 64.43 46.86
N ARG A 174 -50.85 63.71 48.00
CA ARG A 174 -50.34 64.04 49.39
C ARG A 174 -51.05 63.42 50.65
N THR A 175 -50.19 63.07 51.63
CA THR A 175 -50.31 63.15 53.13
C THR A 175 -51.35 62.36 53.94
N THR A 176 -50.83 61.34 54.65
CA THR A 176 -51.08 60.96 56.06
C THR A 176 -52.49 61.14 56.66
N LEU A 177 -53.22 60.04 56.68
CA LEU A 177 -53.99 59.59 57.84
C LEU A 177 -53.45 58.24 58.32
N THR A 178 -53.56 57.95 59.61
CA THR A 178 -53.67 56.55 60.05
C THR A 178 -55.09 56.06 59.74
N SER A 179 -55.29 54.74 59.69
CA SER A 179 -56.56 54.07 59.34
C SER A 179 -56.90 54.02 57.84
N SER A 180 -57.89 53.18 57.54
CA SER A 180 -58.41 52.85 56.21
C SER A 180 -59.13 54.02 55.56
N ASP A 181 -58.49 54.68 54.61
CA ASP A 181 -59.05 55.27 53.38
C ASP A 181 -57.91 55.95 52.59
N PHE A 182 -57.81 55.72 51.27
CA PHE A 182 -56.81 56.41 50.41
C PHE A 182 -57.39 56.73 49.03
N ASP A 183 -57.40 58.03 48.68
CA ASP A 183 -57.97 58.58 47.44
C ASP A 183 -56.94 58.61 46.29
N LEU A 184 -57.38 58.23 45.09
CA LEU A 184 -56.57 58.00 43.89
C LEU A 184 -56.14 59.27 43.15
N ARG A 185 -56.67 60.44 43.48
CA ARG A 185 -56.18 61.73 42.94
C ARG A 185 -54.85 62.19 43.56
N SER A 186 -54.15 61.23 44.17
CA SER A 186 -53.19 61.27 45.29
C SER A 186 -51.68 61.07 45.00
N LEU A 187 -51.26 60.83 43.75
CA LEU A 187 -49.92 60.31 43.43
C LEU A 187 -49.21 61.13 42.34
N GLN A 188 -47.86 61.24 42.42
CA GLN A 188 -47.06 61.73 41.28
C GLN A 188 -46.91 60.62 40.24
N PRO A 189 -46.71 60.94 38.94
CA PRO A 189 -46.43 59.93 37.93
C PRO A 189 -45.03 59.37 38.14
N ASP A 190 -44.84 58.08 37.88
CA ASP A 190 -43.51 57.51 37.80
C ASP A 190 -42.67 58.25 36.74
N PRO A 191 -41.35 58.40 36.95
CA PRO A 191 -40.47 59.04 35.97
C PRO A 191 -40.60 58.33 34.63
N ARG A 192 -40.94 59.08 33.57
CA ARG A 192 -41.17 58.53 32.22
C ARG A 192 -39.97 57.69 31.80
N LEU A 193 -40.17 56.38 31.71
CA LEU A 193 -39.22 55.44 31.14
C LEU A 193 -38.93 55.89 29.70
N GLU A 194 -37.75 56.47 29.45
CA GLU A 194 -37.41 57.16 28.20
C GLU A 194 -37.54 56.27 26.95
N ASN A 195 -37.49 54.94 27.15
CA ASN A 195 -37.60 53.93 26.10
C ASN A 195 -39.02 53.38 25.87
N LEU A 196 -40.03 53.78 26.68
CA LEU A 196 -41.36 53.14 26.67
C LEU A 196 -42.25 53.58 25.49
N LEU A 197 -41.98 54.75 24.89
CA LEU A 197 -42.62 55.23 23.66
C LEU A 197 -41.77 54.99 22.41
N GLN A 198 -40.62 54.32 22.54
CA GLN A 198 -39.82 53.93 21.39
C GLN A 198 -40.51 52.76 20.69
N HIS A 199 -40.87 52.96 19.41
CA HIS A 199 -41.55 51.94 18.60
C HIS A 199 -40.54 50.88 18.14
N ILE A 200 -40.00 50.11 19.08
CA ILE A 200 -39.19 48.93 18.82
C ILE A 200 -40.12 47.89 18.17
N SER A 201 -39.71 47.29 17.05
CA SER A 201 -40.50 46.21 16.44
C SER A 201 -40.54 44.98 17.36
N ALA A 202 -41.57 44.13 17.23
CA ALA A 202 -41.65 42.90 18.03
C ALA A 202 -40.40 42.02 17.83
N GLU A 203 -39.86 41.97 16.60
CA GLU A 203 -38.62 41.26 16.28
C GLU A 203 -37.38 41.90 16.92
N GLU A 204 -37.25 43.24 16.94
CA GLU A 204 -36.13 43.90 17.63
C GLU A 204 -36.22 43.79 19.14
N PHE A 205 -37.42 43.79 19.72
CA PHE A 205 -37.63 43.57 21.15
C PHE A 205 -37.37 42.12 21.54
N GLU A 206 -37.80 41.16 20.71
CA GLU A 206 -37.49 39.74 20.92
C GLU A 206 -35.99 39.45 20.75
N LYS A 207 -35.34 40.11 19.79
CA LYS A 207 -33.88 40.07 19.60
C LYS A 207 -33.14 40.72 20.76
N GLN A 208 -33.56 41.89 21.26
CA GLN A 208 -32.99 42.50 22.47
C GLN A 208 -33.21 41.61 23.70
N ASN A 209 -34.37 40.97 23.83
CA ASN A 209 -34.60 39.99 24.91
C ASN A 209 -33.79 38.71 24.72
N GLU A 210 -33.52 38.25 23.51
CA GLU A 210 -32.61 37.14 23.26
C GLU A 210 -31.16 37.52 23.61
N GLU A 211 -30.72 38.71 23.18
CA GLU A 211 -29.40 39.25 23.46
C GLU A 211 -29.22 39.49 24.97
N ALA A 212 -30.21 40.07 25.66
CA ALA A 212 -30.24 40.18 27.12
C ALA A 212 -30.26 38.81 27.83
N ARG A 213 -31.01 37.82 27.30
CA ARG A 213 -30.97 36.42 27.79
C ARG A 213 -29.65 35.72 27.48
N ARG A 214 -28.81 36.26 26.60
CA ARG A 214 -27.44 35.78 26.31
C ARG A 214 -26.37 36.52 27.14
N THR A 215 -26.52 37.83 27.40
CA THR A 215 -25.46 38.66 28.03
C THR A 215 -25.07 38.27 29.46
N ASN A 216 -25.88 37.49 30.17
CA ASN A 216 -25.49 36.88 31.46
C ASN A 216 -25.84 35.38 31.55
N ARG A 217 -25.98 34.69 30.41
CA ARG A 217 -26.11 33.23 30.43
C ARG A 217 -24.72 32.62 30.53
N HIS A 218 -24.43 31.97 31.67
CA HIS A 218 -23.37 30.97 31.68
C HIS A 218 -23.72 29.92 30.63
N ALA A 219 -22.88 29.76 29.61
CA ALA A 219 -23.15 28.90 28.46
C ALA A 219 -23.49 27.47 28.90
N GLU A 220 -22.82 27.01 29.95
CA GLU A 220 -22.98 25.67 30.51
C GLU A 220 -22.94 25.75 32.04
N LEU A 221 -24.10 25.70 32.70
CA LEU A 221 -24.23 25.88 34.15
C LEU A 221 -23.74 24.65 34.97
N LEU A 222 -23.33 23.57 34.30
CA LEU A 222 -22.85 22.32 34.87
C LEU A 222 -21.63 21.73 34.13
N ALA A 223 -20.96 22.49 33.25
CA ALA A 223 -19.71 22.04 32.63
C ALA A 223 -18.56 22.11 33.63
N LEU A 224 -18.22 20.96 34.23
CA LEU A 224 -17.03 20.81 35.07
C LEU A 224 -15.72 20.80 34.25
N TYR A 225 -15.82 20.70 32.93
CA TYR A 225 -14.71 20.74 31.97
C TYR A 225 -15.14 21.49 30.70
N PRO A 226 -14.24 22.22 30.02
CA PRO A 226 -14.53 22.79 28.70
C PRO A 226 -14.80 21.66 27.69
N SER A 227 -15.54 21.97 26.62
CA SER A 227 -15.69 21.06 25.48
C SER A 227 -14.33 20.77 24.85
N VAL A 228 -13.82 19.56 25.09
CA VAL A 228 -12.67 19.00 24.37
C VAL A 228 -13.07 18.81 22.91
N ASP A 229 -12.17 19.08 21.97
CA ASP A 229 -12.43 18.84 20.54
C ASP A 229 -12.79 17.36 20.33
N GLU A 230 -13.74 17.03 19.46
CA GLU A 230 -14.23 15.64 19.36
C GLU A 230 -13.12 14.65 18.91
N GLU A 231 -12.10 15.14 18.17
CA GLU A 231 -10.89 14.37 17.84
C GLU A 231 -9.92 14.17 19.02
N ASP A 232 -9.90 15.08 20.00
CA ASP A 232 -9.07 14.97 21.22
C ASP A 232 -9.79 14.20 22.34
N ALA A 233 -11.12 14.08 22.28
CA ALA A 233 -11.95 13.46 23.31
C ALA A 233 -11.93 11.91 23.28
N VAL A 234 -11.60 11.30 22.14
CA VAL A 234 -11.68 9.85 21.92
C VAL A 234 -10.40 9.36 21.24
N GLU A 235 -9.60 8.51 21.92
CA GLU A 235 -8.40 7.93 21.31
C GLU A 235 -8.80 6.86 20.26
N ILE A 236 -8.93 7.29 19.01
CA ILE A 236 -9.25 6.41 17.87
C ILE A 236 -7.98 6.14 17.06
N ARG A 237 -7.69 4.86 16.78
CA ARG A 237 -6.64 4.49 15.82
C ARG A 237 -7.01 5.00 14.43
N ARG A 238 -6.27 5.99 13.93
CA ARG A 238 -6.41 6.49 12.55
C ARG A 238 -6.28 5.33 11.55
N VAL A 239 -7.20 5.29 10.59
CA VAL A 239 -7.18 4.36 9.46
C VAL A 239 -5.94 4.65 8.63
N PRO A 240 -5.09 3.65 8.32
CA PRO A 240 -3.87 3.88 7.54
C PRO A 240 -4.21 4.17 6.07
N ASP A 241 -3.25 4.80 5.38
CA ASP A 241 -3.37 5.10 3.94
C ASP A 241 -3.51 3.81 3.11
N ARG A 242 -4.33 3.88 2.06
CA ARG A 242 -4.50 2.79 1.09
C ARG A 242 -3.20 2.57 0.32
N PRO A 243 -2.68 1.32 0.19
CA PRO A 243 -1.56 1.02 -0.68
C PRO A 243 -1.85 1.43 -2.14
N LYS A 244 -1.07 2.38 -2.67
CA LYS A 244 -1.22 2.92 -4.03
C LYS A 244 0.13 2.94 -4.79
N GLU A 245 0.10 2.94 -6.12
CA GLU A 245 1.31 3.12 -6.94
C GLU A 245 1.94 4.48 -6.62
N HIS A 246 3.26 4.52 -6.40
CA HIS A 246 3.97 5.77 -6.17
C HIS A 246 4.00 6.62 -7.44
N LEU A 247 3.57 7.87 -7.34
CA LEU A 247 3.65 8.87 -8.39
C LEU A 247 4.37 10.11 -7.82
N GLY A 248 5.46 10.52 -8.46
CA GLY A 248 6.19 11.74 -8.13
C GLY A 248 5.50 12.99 -8.68
N ASN A 249 6.22 14.12 -8.70
CA ASN A 249 5.72 15.37 -9.27
C ASN A 249 5.52 15.20 -10.79
N ARG A 250 4.28 15.29 -11.25
CA ARG A 250 3.92 14.98 -12.65
C ARG A 250 3.88 16.24 -13.52
N ILE A 251 4.61 16.22 -14.62
CA ILE A 251 4.56 17.28 -15.66
C ILE A 251 4.06 16.71 -16.99
N LEU A 252 3.18 17.45 -17.66
CA LEU A 252 2.69 17.16 -18.99
C LEU A 252 3.50 17.97 -20.01
N VAL A 253 4.21 17.25 -20.89
CA VAL A 253 5.00 17.82 -21.99
C VAL A 253 4.28 17.53 -23.30
N LYS A 254 3.90 18.56 -24.07
CA LYS A 254 3.29 18.41 -25.40
C LYS A 254 4.19 19.03 -26.47
N LEU A 255 4.38 18.35 -27.58
CA LEU A 255 5.11 18.89 -28.73
C LEU A 255 4.11 19.34 -29.79
N GLN A 256 4.14 20.63 -30.10
CA GLN A 256 3.20 21.25 -31.04
C GLN A 256 3.78 21.33 -32.46
N THR A 257 5.07 21.61 -32.61
CA THR A 257 5.72 21.80 -33.92
C THR A 257 7.20 21.49 -33.81
N LEU A 258 7.74 20.77 -34.80
CA LEU A 258 9.17 20.58 -35.05
C LEU A 258 9.42 20.87 -36.53
N ARG A 259 10.17 21.93 -36.83
CA ARG A 259 10.54 22.36 -38.19
C ARG A 259 11.96 22.89 -38.22
N PHE A 260 12.58 22.83 -39.39
CA PHE A 260 13.84 23.50 -39.71
C PHE A 260 13.58 24.54 -40.81
N ASP A 261 14.56 25.40 -41.12
CA ASP A 261 14.45 26.43 -42.20
C ASP A 261 14.22 25.82 -43.61
N ILE A 262 14.37 24.49 -43.76
CA ILE A 262 14.02 23.69 -44.94
C ILE A 262 13.29 22.38 -44.54
N GLU A 263 12.22 22.01 -45.25
CA GLU A 263 11.45 20.76 -45.05
C GLU A 263 11.70 19.75 -46.20
N ILE A 264 12.87 19.11 -46.18
CA ILE A 264 13.30 18.13 -47.22
C ILE A 264 13.03 16.66 -46.89
N GLU A 265 13.00 16.24 -45.62
CA GLU A 265 12.93 14.82 -45.22
C GLU A 265 12.26 14.64 -43.84
N PRO A 266 11.73 13.43 -43.52
CA PRO A 266 11.08 13.17 -42.24
C PRO A 266 12.07 13.08 -41.07
N LEU A 267 11.68 13.67 -39.94
CA LEU A 267 12.47 13.79 -38.71
C LEU A 267 11.73 13.19 -37.51
N PHE A 268 12.47 12.53 -36.62
CA PHE A 268 11.89 11.80 -35.48
C PHE A 268 12.42 12.35 -34.17
N ALA A 269 11.54 12.58 -33.19
CA ALA A 269 11.91 13.10 -31.88
C ALA A 269 11.87 11.99 -30.82
N CYS A 270 12.90 11.93 -29.99
CA CYS A 270 13.00 11.09 -28.81
C CYS A 270 13.29 11.96 -27.59
N ILE A 271 12.60 11.74 -26.48
CA ILE A 271 12.64 12.64 -25.32
C ILE A 271 12.80 11.84 -24.03
N ALA A 272 13.74 12.25 -23.18
CA ALA A 272 13.91 11.68 -21.85
C ALA A 272 14.41 12.73 -20.84
N LEU A 273 14.26 12.42 -19.56
CA LEU A 273 14.79 13.19 -18.45
C LEU A 273 16.18 12.69 -18.02
N TYR A 274 17.07 13.64 -17.73
CA TYR A 274 18.43 13.38 -17.26
C TYR A 274 18.73 14.27 -16.04
N ASP A 275 19.27 13.70 -14.96
CA ASP A 275 19.83 14.44 -13.83
C ASP A 275 21.35 14.57 -13.99
N ILE A 276 21.84 15.80 -14.13
CA ILE A 276 23.27 16.10 -14.34
C ILE A 276 24.10 15.85 -13.07
N LYS A 277 23.53 16.15 -11.89
CA LYS A 277 24.22 16.05 -10.60
C LYS A 277 24.53 14.60 -10.27
N GLU A 278 23.55 13.74 -10.50
CA GLU A 278 23.60 12.31 -10.16
C GLU A 278 24.07 11.45 -11.35
N ARG A 279 24.24 12.07 -12.54
CA ARG A 279 24.66 11.43 -13.80
C ARG A 279 23.82 10.21 -14.19
N LYS A 280 22.50 10.34 -14.04
CA LYS A 280 21.53 9.28 -14.38
C LYS A 280 20.49 9.79 -15.36
N LYS A 281 20.10 8.92 -16.29
CA LYS A 281 18.84 9.04 -17.01
C LYS A 281 17.72 8.63 -16.05
N ILE A 282 16.70 9.47 -15.87
CA ILE A 282 15.66 9.29 -14.85
C ILE A 282 14.26 9.02 -15.44
N SER A 283 14.16 8.80 -16.75
CA SER A 283 12.93 8.35 -17.40
C SER A 283 13.21 7.44 -18.60
N GLU A 284 12.20 6.66 -18.97
CA GLU A 284 12.07 6.02 -20.28
C GLU A 284 12.07 7.06 -21.43
N ASN A 285 12.36 6.60 -22.65
CA ASN A 285 12.27 7.36 -23.90
C ASN A 285 10.82 7.54 -24.38
N PHE A 286 10.38 8.78 -24.53
CA PHE A 286 9.17 9.11 -25.30
C PHE A 286 9.50 9.37 -26.77
N HIS A 287 9.01 8.50 -27.66
CA HIS A 287 9.10 8.68 -29.12
C HIS A 287 7.89 9.44 -29.68
N CYS A 288 8.12 10.46 -30.50
CA CYS A 288 7.11 11.35 -31.07
C CYS A 288 7.30 11.56 -32.58
N ASP A 289 6.20 11.69 -33.33
CA ASP A 289 6.20 12.03 -34.76
C ASP A 289 5.34 13.28 -35.04
N LEU A 290 6.02 14.31 -35.55
CA LEU A 290 5.49 15.64 -35.87
C LEU A 290 5.48 15.91 -37.39
N ASN A 291 5.91 14.95 -38.21
CA ASN A 291 6.03 15.13 -39.65
C ASN A 291 4.66 15.44 -40.30
N PRO A 292 4.63 16.29 -41.34
CA PRO A 292 3.45 16.47 -42.18
C PRO A 292 3.18 15.22 -43.02
N ASP A 293 1.93 15.05 -43.45
CA ASP A 293 1.50 13.84 -44.17
C ASP A 293 2.17 13.66 -45.55
N SER A 294 2.74 14.75 -46.11
CA SER A 294 3.60 14.71 -47.30
C SER A 294 4.90 13.94 -47.05
N LEU A 295 5.64 14.26 -45.98
CA LEU A 295 6.91 13.59 -45.63
C LEU A 295 6.68 12.18 -45.07
N ARG A 296 5.53 11.95 -44.41
CA ARG A 296 5.08 10.59 -44.04
C ARG A 296 4.81 9.73 -45.29
N GLY A 297 4.40 10.34 -46.39
CA GLY A 297 4.25 9.69 -47.70
C GLY A 297 5.52 8.96 -48.16
N PHE A 298 6.70 9.50 -47.85
CA PHE A 298 7.99 8.92 -48.25
C PHE A 298 8.33 7.58 -47.56
N LEU A 299 7.62 7.22 -46.48
CA LEU A 299 7.90 6.04 -45.66
C LEU A 299 6.80 4.97 -45.71
N ARG A 300 5.77 5.14 -46.56
CA ARG A 300 4.63 4.20 -46.66
C ARG A 300 5.03 2.75 -46.94
N SER A 301 6.14 2.50 -47.63
CA SER A 301 6.66 1.15 -47.89
C SER A 301 7.28 0.47 -46.66
N HIS A 302 7.62 1.23 -45.62
CA HIS A 302 8.27 0.75 -44.38
C HIS A 302 7.35 0.80 -43.16
N THR A 303 6.21 1.49 -43.26
CA THR A 303 5.20 1.63 -42.21
C THR A 303 3.84 1.10 -42.71
N PRO A 304 3.57 -0.22 -42.66
CA PRO A 304 2.35 -0.81 -43.20
C PRO A 304 1.11 -0.57 -42.32
N SER A 305 1.28 -0.44 -41.01
CA SER A 305 0.24 -0.12 -40.03
C SER A 305 0.73 0.91 -39.02
N VAL A 306 -0.21 1.66 -38.44
CA VAL A 306 0.06 2.67 -37.39
C VAL A 306 -1.05 2.63 -36.35
N ASP A 307 -0.70 2.22 -35.14
CA ASP A 307 -1.64 2.14 -34.02
C ASP A 307 -1.78 3.48 -33.29
N LEU A 308 -2.94 3.72 -32.66
CA LEU A 308 -3.25 5.00 -32.01
C LEU A 308 -2.24 5.37 -30.91
N SER A 309 -1.72 4.37 -30.19
CA SER A 309 -0.72 4.57 -29.15
C SER A 309 0.60 5.15 -29.69
N THR A 310 1.05 4.78 -30.90
CA THR A 310 2.30 5.32 -31.48
C THR A 310 2.16 6.71 -32.10
N GLN A 311 0.94 7.26 -32.16
CA GLN A 311 0.64 8.60 -32.67
C GLN A 311 0.65 9.72 -31.61
N ALA A 312 0.95 9.37 -30.35
CA ALA A 312 1.06 10.30 -29.23
C ALA A 312 2.05 11.44 -29.53
N ARG A 313 1.67 12.67 -29.16
CA ARG A 313 2.51 13.88 -29.29
C ARG A 313 2.84 14.54 -27.94
N SER A 314 2.51 13.84 -26.86
CA SER A 314 2.52 14.37 -25.52
C SER A 314 2.72 13.25 -24.50
N ALA A 315 3.53 13.55 -23.49
CA ALA A 315 3.97 12.62 -22.48
C ALA A 315 3.82 13.23 -21.08
N ILE A 316 3.48 12.41 -20.10
CA ILE A 316 3.51 12.74 -18.68
C ILE A 316 4.77 12.13 -18.09
N PHE A 317 5.66 12.97 -17.56
CA PHE A 317 6.84 12.54 -16.83
C PHE A 317 6.59 12.70 -15.33
N SER A 318 7.00 11.71 -14.55
CA SER A 318 7.02 11.75 -13.08
C SER A 318 8.43 12.04 -12.58
N VAL A 319 8.55 12.85 -11.51
CA VAL A 319 9.82 13.13 -10.82
C VAL A 319 9.60 13.13 -9.30
N THR A 320 10.07 12.07 -8.65
CA THR A 320 9.98 11.88 -7.19
C THR A 320 10.89 12.83 -6.42
N TYR A 321 12.12 13.00 -6.89
CA TYR A 321 13.14 13.85 -6.27
C TYR A 321 13.47 15.03 -7.18
N PRO A 322 12.65 16.10 -7.19
CA PRO A 322 12.89 17.25 -8.04
C PRO A 322 14.22 17.92 -7.70
N SER A 323 14.93 18.35 -8.74
CA SER A 323 16.27 18.94 -8.63
C SER A 323 16.47 20.00 -9.71
N SER A 324 17.23 21.05 -9.38
CA SER A 324 17.61 22.09 -10.33
C SER A 324 18.49 21.58 -11.49
N ASP A 325 19.06 20.38 -11.33
CA ASP A 325 19.93 19.70 -12.28
C ASP A 325 19.20 18.76 -13.26
N ILE A 326 17.87 18.75 -13.26
CA ILE A 326 17.07 17.94 -14.18
C ILE A 326 16.85 18.68 -15.50
N TYR A 327 17.17 17.99 -16.60
CA TYR A 327 16.99 18.48 -17.97
C TYR A 327 16.15 17.50 -18.79
N LEU A 328 15.20 18.04 -19.54
CA LEU A 328 14.48 17.35 -20.60
C LEU A 328 15.33 17.44 -21.87
N VAL A 329 15.85 16.30 -22.34
CA VAL A 329 16.68 16.23 -23.55
C VAL A 329 15.86 15.67 -24.70
N ILE A 330 15.84 16.40 -25.82
CA ILE A 330 15.16 16.02 -27.05
C ILE A 330 16.23 15.67 -28.08
N LYS A 331 16.37 14.37 -28.40
CA LYS A 331 17.24 13.85 -29.47
C LYS A 331 16.43 13.77 -30.78
N ILE A 332 17.02 14.18 -31.90
CA ILE A 332 16.43 14.18 -33.24
C ILE A 332 17.19 13.20 -34.14
N GLU A 333 16.45 12.28 -34.76
CA GLU A 333 16.92 11.32 -35.76
C GLU A 333 16.37 11.67 -37.15
N LYS A 334 17.12 11.33 -38.21
CA LYS A 334 16.64 11.37 -39.62
C LYS A 334 16.83 10.02 -40.31
N VAL A 335 16.38 9.87 -41.56
CA VAL A 335 16.64 8.66 -42.36
C VAL A 335 18.12 8.56 -42.69
N LEU A 336 18.68 7.34 -42.70
CA LEU A 336 20.09 7.13 -43.11
C LEU A 336 20.31 7.64 -44.54
N GLN A 337 21.33 8.47 -44.73
CA GLN A 337 21.79 8.97 -46.02
C GLN A 337 23.28 8.67 -46.26
N GLN A 338 23.82 9.11 -47.39
CA GLN A 338 25.25 9.03 -47.70
C GLN A 338 25.95 10.35 -47.35
N GLY A 339 26.83 10.32 -46.35
CA GLY A 339 27.62 11.47 -45.89
C GLY A 339 27.78 11.46 -44.37
N GLU A 340 28.76 12.18 -43.83
CA GLU A 340 28.87 12.35 -42.39
C GLU A 340 27.69 13.20 -41.85
N ILE A 341 27.44 13.16 -40.54
CA ILE A 341 26.39 13.98 -39.91
C ILE A 341 26.63 15.48 -40.18
N GLY A 342 27.91 15.89 -40.29
CA GLY A 342 28.30 17.24 -40.71
C GLY A 342 27.79 17.60 -42.10
N ASP A 343 28.15 16.79 -43.12
CA ASP A 343 27.73 17.00 -44.51
C ASP A 343 26.21 16.99 -44.67
N CYS A 344 25.54 16.08 -43.95
CA CYS A 344 24.09 15.93 -43.95
C CYS A 344 23.34 17.09 -43.28
N ALA A 345 24.03 17.89 -42.45
CA ALA A 345 23.48 19.02 -41.73
C ALA A 345 23.79 20.38 -42.40
N GLU A 346 24.86 20.46 -43.21
CA GLU A 346 25.25 21.70 -43.92
C GLU A 346 24.11 22.35 -44.73
N PRO A 347 23.24 21.61 -45.47
CA PRO A 347 22.10 22.22 -46.16
C PRO A 347 21.15 22.97 -45.23
N TYR A 348 20.92 22.45 -44.02
CA TYR A 348 20.06 23.06 -43.01
C TYR A 348 20.69 24.28 -42.36
N MET A 349 22.03 24.42 -42.39
CA MET A 349 22.73 25.59 -41.86
C MET A 349 22.75 26.76 -42.85
N VAL A 350 22.77 26.47 -44.16
CA VAL A 350 23.06 27.46 -45.21
C VAL A 350 21.82 27.84 -46.04
N LEU A 351 20.90 26.90 -46.30
CA LEU A 351 19.75 27.12 -47.18
C LEU A 351 18.50 27.53 -46.39
N LYS A 352 17.63 28.33 -47.01
CA LYS A 352 16.34 28.75 -46.47
C LYS A 352 15.26 28.72 -47.54
N GLU A 353 14.06 28.24 -47.20
CA GLU A 353 12.93 28.22 -48.13
C GLU A 353 12.45 29.61 -48.58
N SER A 354 12.76 30.67 -47.82
CA SER A 354 12.42 32.06 -48.15
C SER A 354 13.25 32.65 -49.31
N GLU A 355 14.32 32.01 -49.75
CA GLU A 355 15.19 32.52 -50.82
C GLU A 355 14.75 32.02 -52.21
N ALA A 356 14.27 32.96 -53.04
CA ALA A 356 13.77 32.66 -54.38
C ALA A 356 14.89 32.38 -55.42
N GLY A 357 14.54 31.59 -56.45
CA GLY A 357 15.43 31.30 -57.59
C GLY A 357 16.27 30.03 -57.39
N LYS A 358 17.58 30.12 -57.61
CA LYS A 358 18.50 28.96 -57.61
C LYS A 358 18.52 28.17 -56.29
N THR A 359 18.21 28.81 -55.15
CA THR A 359 18.13 28.13 -53.84
C THR A 359 16.95 27.17 -53.80
N LYS A 360 15.77 27.56 -54.30
CA LYS A 360 14.59 26.69 -54.38
C LYS A 360 14.83 25.42 -55.21
N GLU A 361 15.45 25.56 -56.38
CA GLU A 361 15.79 24.42 -57.26
C GLU A 361 16.76 23.43 -56.57
N LYS A 362 17.69 23.92 -55.74
CA LYS A 362 18.56 23.05 -54.91
C LYS A 362 17.76 22.32 -53.83
N ILE A 363 16.83 22.99 -53.15
CA ILE A 363 15.98 22.38 -52.11
C ILE A 363 15.10 21.29 -52.73
N GLU A 364 14.51 21.51 -53.90
CA GLU A 364 13.71 20.50 -54.61
C GLU A 364 14.55 19.28 -55.01
N LYS A 365 15.80 19.47 -55.49
CA LYS A 365 16.74 18.37 -55.77
C LYS A 365 17.13 17.59 -54.52
N LEU A 366 17.40 18.27 -53.41
CA LEU A 366 17.68 17.64 -52.11
C LEU A 366 16.47 16.84 -51.60
N LYS A 367 15.25 17.36 -51.79
CA LYS A 367 14.00 16.68 -51.42
C LYS A 367 13.75 15.41 -52.24
N ALA A 368 13.96 15.46 -53.55
CA ALA A 368 13.88 14.28 -54.42
C ALA A 368 14.97 13.22 -54.08
N GLN A 369 16.17 13.66 -53.72
CA GLN A 369 17.23 12.78 -53.23
C GLN A 369 16.86 12.14 -51.88
N ALA A 370 16.32 12.92 -50.95
CA ALA A 370 15.86 12.43 -49.65
C ALA A 370 14.70 11.44 -49.79
N GLU A 371 13.74 11.68 -50.69
CA GLU A 371 12.67 10.73 -51.01
C GLU A 371 13.23 9.39 -51.51
N SER A 372 14.21 9.42 -52.43
CA SER A 372 14.89 8.20 -52.90
C SER A 372 15.58 7.42 -51.78
N PHE A 373 16.20 8.12 -50.81
CA PHE A 373 16.72 7.49 -49.61
C PHE A 373 15.62 6.96 -48.69
N CYS A 374 14.51 7.67 -48.49
CA CYS A 374 13.37 7.20 -47.68
C CYS A 374 12.75 5.92 -48.25
N GLN A 375 12.52 5.86 -49.57
CA GLN A 375 11.96 4.68 -50.22
C GLN A 375 12.84 3.42 -50.04
N ARG A 376 14.18 3.58 -50.03
CA ARG A 376 15.14 2.45 -49.96
C ARG A 376 15.67 2.12 -48.57
N LEU A 377 15.91 3.13 -47.75
CA LEU A 377 16.58 3.06 -46.43
C LEU A 377 15.67 3.51 -45.27
N GLY A 378 14.37 3.75 -45.53
CA GLY A 378 13.43 4.31 -44.57
C GLY A 378 13.21 3.54 -43.27
N LYS A 379 13.70 2.30 -43.15
CA LYS A 379 13.79 1.55 -41.88
C LYS A 379 14.90 2.06 -40.96
N TYR A 380 16.01 2.54 -41.52
CA TYR A 380 17.20 2.90 -40.77
C TYR A 380 17.22 4.39 -40.43
N ARG A 381 17.74 4.69 -39.24
CA ARG A 381 17.88 6.05 -38.74
C ARG A 381 19.36 6.41 -38.61
N MET A 382 19.66 7.70 -38.65
CA MET A 382 20.96 8.25 -38.26
C MET A 382 20.75 9.42 -37.28
N PRO A 383 21.66 9.62 -36.31
CA PRO A 383 21.59 10.75 -35.38
C PRO A 383 21.75 12.08 -36.13
N PHE A 384 21.03 13.13 -35.73
CA PHE A 384 21.03 14.41 -36.46
C PHE A 384 21.28 15.62 -35.56
N ALA A 385 20.46 15.82 -34.53
CA ALA A 385 20.53 17.01 -33.67
C ALA A 385 19.96 16.73 -32.27
N TRP A 386 20.18 17.64 -31.32
CA TRP A 386 19.59 17.55 -29.98
C TRP A 386 19.35 18.93 -29.35
N ILE A 387 18.46 18.98 -28.36
CA ILE A 387 18.16 20.19 -27.56
C ILE A 387 18.01 19.82 -26.07
N PRO A 388 18.68 20.53 -25.15
CA PRO A 388 18.41 20.47 -23.72
C PRO A 388 17.42 21.56 -23.27
N ILE A 389 16.48 21.21 -22.40
CA ILE A 389 15.55 22.14 -21.74
C ILE A 389 15.70 21.96 -20.23
N SER A 390 16.10 23.01 -19.52
CA SER A 390 16.21 23.00 -18.05
C SER A 390 14.82 22.98 -17.42
N LEU A 391 14.59 22.09 -16.45
CA LEU A 391 13.32 21.99 -15.72
C LEU A 391 13.31 22.70 -14.35
N THR A 392 14.37 23.46 -14.01
CA THR A 392 14.52 24.12 -12.70
C THR A 392 13.29 24.92 -12.27
N ASN A 393 12.67 25.68 -13.18
CA ASN A 393 11.54 26.54 -12.85
C ASN A 393 10.19 25.82 -12.71
N PHE A 394 10.11 24.53 -13.06
CA PHE A 394 8.85 23.78 -13.07
C PHE A 394 8.60 22.99 -11.78
N PHE A 395 9.64 22.74 -10.98
CA PHE A 395 9.54 21.99 -9.72
C PHE A 395 9.81 22.83 -8.45
N ASN A 396 10.37 24.04 -8.58
CA ASN A 396 10.87 24.87 -7.47
C ASN A 396 9.78 25.61 -6.64
N LEU A 397 8.64 24.97 -6.34
CA LEU A 397 7.55 25.58 -5.55
C LEU A 397 7.19 24.84 -4.25
N SER A 398 7.79 23.68 -3.96
CA SER A 398 7.43 22.84 -2.79
C SER A 398 8.57 22.57 -1.79
N THR A 399 9.79 23.05 -2.05
CA THR A 399 10.99 22.67 -1.28
C THR A 399 11.54 23.73 -0.32
N LEU A 400 10.71 24.67 0.17
CA LEU A 400 11.15 25.75 1.07
C LEU A 400 10.40 25.79 2.43
N GLU A 401 10.11 24.63 3.02
CA GLU A 401 9.59 24.55 4.41
C GLU A 401 10.30 23.52 5.31
N ARG A 402 11.33 22.81 4.82
CA ARG A 402 12.10 21.84 5.63
C ARG A 402 13.61 21.99 5.48
N GLU A 403 14.12 23.13 5.94
CA GLU A 403 15.52 23.30 6.36
C GLU A 403 15.64 24.53 7.28
N ILE A 404 15.39 24.34 8.58
CA ILE A 404 15.91 25.23 9.63
C ILE A 404 17.13 24.51 10.21
N PRO A 405 18.37 24.97 9.95
CA PRO A 405 19.54 24.49 10.67
C PRO A 405 19.55 25.13 12.06
N GLU A 406 19.42 24.31 13.10
CA GLU A 406 19.72 24.72 14.46
C GLU A 406 21.21 25.08 14.55
N ALA A 407 21.51 26.33 14.92
CA ALA A 407 22.87 26.79 15.16
C ALA A 407 22.94 27.50 16.52
N GLU A 408 23.50 26.81 17.52
CA GLU A 408 23.84 27.41 18.80
C GLU A 408 24.88 28.54 18.59
N GLY A 409 24.67 29.67 19.26
CA GLY A 409 25.36 30.92 18.92
C GLY A 409 26.67 31.16 19.68
N LEU A 410 27.39 32.22 19.28
CA LEU A 410 28.20 33.08 20.16
C LEU A 410 28.67 34.36 19.42
N ASN A 411 28.40 35.52 20.04
CA ASN A 411 29.10 36.81 19.96
C ASN A 411 29.37 37.53 18.60
N GLY A 412 28.90 38.78 18.48
CA GLY A 412 29.48 39.76 17.52
C GLY A 412 28.68 41.03 17.22
N LYS A 413 28.92 42.13 17.96
CA LYS A 413 28.33 43.49 17.81
C LYS A 413 28.32 44.05 16.35
N GLY A 414 27.28 44.81 15.95
CA GLY A 414 27.38 45.73 14.79
C GLY A 414 26.12 46.46 14.26
N SER A 415 25.75 47.60 14.85
CA SER A 415 25.06 48.78 14.26
C SER A 415 23.81 48.67 13.33
N ALA A 416 22.62 48.83 13.94
CA ALA A 416 21.55 49.83 13.68
C ALA A 416 21.17 50.41 12.28
N SER A 417 19.84 50.60 12.10
CA SER A 417 19.12 51.62 11.27
C SER A 417 19.11 51.41 9.74
N ASP A 418 18.00 51.54 8.98
CA ASP A 418 16.59 51.81 9.34
C ASP A 418 15.58 51.34 8.26
N LYS A 419 14.29 51.35 8.65
CA LYS A 419 13.02 51.40 7.85
C LYS A 419 12.02 50.27 8.13
N ARG A 420 11.20 50.50 9.17
CA ARG A 420 9.86 49.91 9.31
C ARG A 420 8.86 50.61 8.37
N ALA A 421 8.12 49.84 7.59
CA ALA A 421 6.74 50.14 7.20
C ALA A 421 6.04 48.86 6.72
N THR A 422 4.72 48.76 6.92
CA THR A 422 3.84 47.73 6.33
C THR A 422 3.98 46.29 6.88
N LEU A 423 3.59 46.09 8.15
CA LEU A 423 3.28 44.74 8.67
C LEU A 423 2.24 44.77 9.81
N LEU A 424 1.01 45.22 9.52
CA LEU A 424 -0.13 45.21 10.45
C LEU A 424 -1.47 44.94 9.75
N GLN A 425 -1.58 43.83 8.99
CA GLN A 425 -2.90 43.35 8.54
C GLN A 425 -2.90 41.85 8.16
N ALA A 426 -2.71 40.97 9.15
CA ALA A 426 -2.85 39.52 8.99
C ALA A 426 -3.23 38.80 10.30
N ARG A 427 -4.27 39.27 11.01
CA ARG A 427 -4.93 38.51 12.09
C ARG A 427 -6.43 38.76 12.08
N ARG A 428 -7.15 37.82 11.46
CA ARG A 428 -8.56 37.41 11.62
C ARG A 428 -9.07 36.91 10.27
N LEU A 429 -9.31 35.60 10.19
CA LEU A 429 -10.39 34.94 9.45
C LEU A 429 -10.16 33.43 9.59
N SER A 430 -10.62 32.88 10.71
CA SER A 430 -10.87 31.46 10.88
C SER A 430 -12.38 31.29 10.96
N GLU A 431 -12.98 30.63 9.97
CA GLU A 431 -14.11 29.72 10.13
C GLU A 431 -14.62 29.21 8.78
N ARG A 432 -15.11 27.95 8.81
CA ARG A 432 -16.02 27.28 7.87
C ARG A 432 -15.42 26.59 6.63
N SER A 433 -15.92 25.36 6.41
CA SER A 433 -15.71 24.45 5.27
C SER A 433 -14.45 23.56 5.28
N LEU A 434 -14.40 22.62 6.22
CA LEU A 434 -13.63 21.38 6.03
C LEU A 434 -14.47 20.37 5.23
N ASN A 435 -14.30 20.36 3.91
CA ASN A 435 -14.38 19.10 3.16
C ASN A 435 -12.98 18.49 3.20
N SER A 436 -12.85 17.28 3.74
CA SER A 436 -11.59 16.54 3.70
C SER A 436 -11.40 15.91 2.31
N GLU A 437 -10.65 16.59 1.45
CA GLU A 437 -9.95 15.96 0.33
C GLU A 437 -8.46 16.29 0.40
N ASP A 438 -7.66 15.37 -0.15
CA ASP A 438 -6.21 15.25 -0.07
C ASP A 438 -5.43 16.56 -0.09
N ASN A 439 -4.67 16.79 0.99
CA ASN A 439 -3.73 17.90 1.11
C ASN A 439 -2.41 17.61 0.36
N TYR A 440 -2.49 17.42 -0.97
CA TYR A 440 -1.35 17.61 -1.85
C TYR A 440 -1.23 19.11 -2.19
N PRO A 441 -0.03 19.71 -2.16
CA PRO A 441 0.15 21.10 -2.55
C PRO A 441 -0.08 21.24 -4.06
N VAL A 442 -1.31 21.64 -4.44
CA VAL A 442 -1.68 21.92 -5.83
C VAL A 442 -0.72 22.97 -6.40
N SER A 443 0.15 22.52 -7.29
CA SER A 443 1.17 23.36 -7.91
C SER A 443 0.51 24.34 -8.89
N ASN A 444 0.21 25.54 -8.40
CA ASN A 444 -0.36 26.66 -9.15
C ASN A 444 0.64 27.27 -10.16
N PHE A 445 1.19 26.43 -11.04
CA PHE A 445 2.09 26.81 -12.12
C PHE A 445 1.31 26.91 -13.43
N LYS A 446 1.37 28.09 -14.06
CA LYS A 446 0.68 28.38 -15.32
C LYS A 446 1.39 27.69 -16.49
N THR A 447 0.64 27.10 -17.41
CA THR A 447 1.17 26.47 -18.64
C THR A 447 2.17 27.37 -19.36
N ILE A 448 3.38 26.87 -19.60
CA ILE A 448 4.43 27.58 -20.35
C ILE A 448 4.56 26.97 -21.74
N SER A 449 4.50 27.83 -22.77
CA SER A 449 4.88 27.48 -24.14
C SER A 449 6.29 28.01 -24.43
N LEU A 450 7.23 27.08 -24.65
CA LEU A 450 8.60 27.36 -25.05
C LEU A 450 8.70 27.30 -26.58
N THR A 451 9.33 28.30 -27.19
CA THR A 451 9.69 28.30 -28.62
C THR A 451 11.21 28.36 -28.72
N LEU A 452 11.81 27.30 -29.26
CA LEU A 452 13.26 27.10 -29.32
C LEU A 452 13.70 27.11 -30.78
N ASN A 453 14.59 28.04 -31.13
CA ASN A 453 14.91 28.37 -32.53
C ASN A 453 16.26 27.82 -33.03
N ALA A 454 16.98 27.06 -32.19
CA ALA A 454 18.29 26.52 -32.49
C ALA A 454 18.42 25.10 -31.93
N PHE A 455 18.85 24.18 -32.78
CA PHE A 455 19.16 22.79 -32.42
C PHE A 455 20.67 22.61 -32.39
N PHE A 456 21.23 21.90 -31.43
CA PHE A 456 22.65 21.55 -31.47
C PHE A 456 22.87 20.42 -32.47
N LYS A 457 23.80 20.60 -33.41
CA LYS A 457 24.18 19.56 -34.37
C LYS A 457 24.81 18.38 -33.62
N GLN A 458 24.39 17.15 -33.91
CA GLN A 458 25.00 15.96 -33.33
C GLN A 458 26.41 15.73 -33.90
N GLU A 459 27.32 15.24 -33.06
CA GLU A 459 28.66 14.77 -33.44
C GLU A 459 28.68 13.23 -33.42
N GLY A 460 29.23 12.60 -34.45
CA GLY A 460 29.12 11.15 -34.66
C GLY A 460 30.08 10.30 -33.83
N ASP A 461 31.10 10.95 -33.25
CA ASP A 461 32.11 10.42 -32.33
C ASP A 461 31.73 10.59 -30.85
N ARG A 462 30.59 11.25 -30.55
CA ARG A 462 30.16 11.61 -29.18
C ARG A 462 28.69 11.32 -28.95
N LEU A 463 28.37 10.03 -28.98
CA LEU A 463 27.01 9.51 -28.85
C LEU A 463 26.73 8.85 -27.50
N SER A 464 27.75 8.67 -26.65
CA SER A 464 27.58 8.07 -25.34
C SER A 464 26.80 9.00 -24.39
N ASP A 465 26.07 8.42 -23.43
CA ASP A 465 25.42 9.23 -22.41
C ASP A 465 26.45 9.94 -21.49
N GLU A 466 27.69 9.43 -21.36
CA GLU A 466 28.79 10.15 -20.69
C GLU A 466 29.15 11.48 -21.38
N ASP A 467 29.24 11.47 -22.71
CA ASP A 467 29.43 12.68 -23.52
C ASP A 467 28.25 13.64 -23.34
N LEU A 468 27.02 13.13 -23.34
CA LEU A 468 25.82 13.92 -23.11
C LEU A 468 25.84 14.60 -21.73
N PHE A 469 26.15 13.87 -20.65
CA PHE A 469 26.27 14.47 -19.31
C PHE A 469 27.35 15.55 -19.26
N LYS A 470 28.48 15.35 -19.96
CA LYS A 470 29.54 16.36 -20.08
C LYS A 470 29.04 17.61 -20.80
N PHE A 471 28.37 17.46 -21.95
CA PHE A 471 27.78 18.58 -22.69
C PHE A 471 26.72 19.32 -21.87
N LEU A 472 25.87 18.61 -21.12
CA LEU A 472 24.85 19.20 -20.25
C LEU A 472 25.47 19.98 -19.08
N ALA A 473 26.51 19.42 -18.44
CA ALA A 473 27.25 20.10 -17.37
C ALA A 473 27.96 21.37 -17.88
N ASP A 474 28.56 21.31 -19.07
CA ASP A 474 29.19 22.46 -19.72
C ASP A 474 28.16 23.52 -20.15
N PHE A 475 26.98 23.10 -20.62
CA PHE A 475 25.84 23.97 -20.93
C PHE A 475 25.31 24.68 -19.67
N LYS A 476 25.21 23.99 -18.51
CA LYS A 476 24.83 24.60 -17.23
C LYS A 476 25.87 25.63 -16.75
N ARG A 477 27.16 25.38 -17.01
CA ARG A 477 28.27 26.22 -16.52
C ARG A 477 28.60 27.44 -17.39
N SER A 478 28.36 27.41 -18.70
CA SER A 478 28.94 28.40 -19.62
C SER A 478 28.10 28.77 -20.84
N SER A 479 27.52 29.97 -20.82
CA SER A 479 26.90 30.62 -21.99
C SER A 479 27.87 30.93 -23.13
N SER A 480 29.19 30.86 -22.89
CA SER A 480 30.22 31.05 -23.93
C SER A 480 30.47 29.80 -24.77
N LEU A 481 30.23 28.59 -24.22
CA LEU A 481 30.34 27.33 -24.97
C LEU A 481 29.17 27.13 -25.94
N GLN A 482 28.01 27.71 -25.64
CA GLN A 482 26.87 27.78 -26.57
C GLN A 482 27.23 28.41 -27.93
N ARG A 483 28.29 29.25 -27.99
CA ARG A 483 28.78 29.86 -29.23
C ARG A 483 29.76 28.97 -30.03
N ARG A 484 30.25 27.88 -29.44
CA ARG A 484 31.23 26.97 -30.08
C ARG A 484 30.58 25.75 -30.74
N ILE A 485 29.45 25.28 -30.21
CA ILE A 485 28.70 24.17 -30.79
C ILE A 485 27.95 24.70 -32.01
N LYS A 486 28.13 24.06 -33.18
CA LYS A 486 27.38 24.41 -34.40
C LYS A 486 25.89 24.17 -34.19
N THR A 487 25.07 25.19 -34.41
CA THR A 487 23.62 25.10 -34.33
C THR A 487 22.97 25.01 -35.71
N LEU A 488 21.82 24.35 -35.77
CA LEU A 488 20.95 24.28 -36.93
C LEU A 488 19.74 25.21 -36.69
N PRO A 489 19.40 26.11 -37.61
CA PRO A 489 18.23 26.98 -37.48
C PRO A 489 16.92 26.20 -37.69
N GLY A 490 15.90 26.56 -36.91
CA GLY A 490 14.57 25.98 -37.04
C GLY A 490 13.60 26.50 -36.00
N THR A 491 12.56 25.74 -35.70
CA THR A 491 11.60 26.06 -34.63
C THR A 491 11.02 24.78 -34.03
N LEU A 492 11.26 24.60 -32.73
CA LEU A 492 10.59 23.62 -31.88
C LEU A 492 9.66 24.34 -30.91
N LYS A 493 8.37 23.98 -30.90
CA LYS A 493 7.37 24.46 -29.94
C LYS A 493 6.97 23.36 -28.97
N VAL A 494 7.28 23.57 -27.68
CA VAL A 494 6.96 22.66 -26.58
C VAL A 494 6.11 23.38 -25.56
N GLU A 495 5.04 22.72 -25.11
CA GLU A 495 4.18 23.18 -24.02
C GLU A 495 4.47 22.30 -22.80
N ILE A 496 4.75 22.92 -21.65
CA ILE A 496 4.98 22.24 -20.38
C ILE A 496 4.02 22.81 -19.33
N SER A 497 3.25 21.93 -18.68
CA SER A 497 2.34 22.27 -17.57
C SER A 497 2.46 21.21 -16.47
N PRO A 498 1.96 21.48 -15.25
CA PRO A 498 1.58 20.41 -14.33
C PRO A 498 0.63 19.42 -15.03
N ALA A 499 0.74 18.13 -14.73
CA ALA A 499 -0.22 17.15 -15.20
C ALA A 499 -1.40 17.09 -14.20
N PRO A 500 -2.66 17.29 -14.64
CA PRO A 500 -3.82 17.13 -13.77
C PRO A 500 -3.99 15.64 -13.42
N GLU A 501 -4.47 15.37 -12.21
CA GLU A 501 -4.60 14.01 -11.68
C GLU A 501 -5.54 13.15 -12.53
N ASN A 502 -6.67 13.73 -12.94
CA ASN A 502 -7.69 13.10 -13.80
C ASN A 502 -7.50 13.47 -15.28
N LEU A 503 -6.29 13.32 -15.84
CA LEU A 503 -6.07 13.54 -17.27
C LEU A 503 -6.70 12.42 -18.11
N GLY A 504 -7.84 12.71 -18.72
CA GLY A 504 -8.51 11.76 -19.61
C GLY A 504 -7.70 11.42 -20.87
N TYR A 505 -8.01 10.27 -21.46
CA TYR A 505 -7.39 9.78 -22.70
C TYR A 505 -5.86 9.56 -22.59
N CYS A 506 -5.45 8.97 -21.46
CA CYS A 506 -4.05 8.66 -21.15
C CYS A 506 -3.78 7.14 -21.17
N LEU A 507 -2.55 6.75 -21.51
CA LEU A 507 -2.04 5.37 -21.49
C LEU A 507 -0.92 5.25 -20.44
N THR A 508 -0.89 4.14 -19.69
CA THR A 508 0.22 3.81 -18.77
C THR A 508 1.51 3.48 -19.53
N PRO A 509 2.67 3.30 -18.86
CA PRO A 509 3.88 2.81 -19.53
C PRO A 509 3.69 1.44 -20.20
N GLU A 510 2.79 0.60 -19.72
CA GLU A 510 2.42 -0.70 -20.32
C GLU A 510 1.40 -0.57 -21.47
N LEU A 511 1.00 0.67 -21.80
CA LEU A 511 -0.03 1.04 -22.77
C LEU A 511 -1.47 0.68 -22.36
N LEU A 512 -1.74 0.52 -21.06
CA LEU A 512 -3.09 0.33 -20.56
C LEU A 512 -3.86 1.66 -20.50
N PRO A 513 -5.14 1.73 -20.91
CA PRO A 513 -5.92 2.97 -20.87
C PRO A 513 -6.31 3.37 -19.44
N VAL A 514 -6.04 4.64 -19.09
CA VAL A 514 -6.30 5.27 -17.78
C VAL A 514 -7.67 5.94 -17.78
N LYS A 515 -8.44 5.78 -16.69
CA LYS A 515 -9.75 6.41 -16.49
C LYS A 515 -9.58 7.93 -16.27
N PRO A 516 -10.44 8.79 -16.88
CA PRO A 516 -11.47 8.46 -17.86
C PRO A 516 -10.89 8.29 -19.28
N PHE A 517 -11.24 7.20 -19.97
CA PHE A 517 -10.81 6.95 -21.35
C PHE A 517 -12.02 6.99 -22.31
N PRO A 518 -12.44 8.17 -22.80
CA PRO A 518 -13.56 8.27 -23.74
C PRO A 518 -13.20 7.68 -25.10
N GLU A 519 -14.17 7.09 -25.81
CA GLU A 519 -14.00 6.47 -27.15
C GLU A 519 -13.69 7.47 -28.30
N ASN A 520 -13.30 8.70 -27.98
CA ASN A 520 -12.91 9.70 -28.98
C ASN A 520 -11.60 9.29 -29.66
N ARG A 521 -11.54 9.43 -31.00
CA ARG A 521 -10.35 9.18 -31.83
C ARG A 521 -9.26 10.27 -31.73
N ASN A 522 -9.04 10.81 -30.53
CA ASN A 522 -8.00 11.79 -30.28
C ASN A 522 -6.61 11.10 -30.28
N ARG A 523 -5.55 11.82 -29.93
CA ARG A 523 -4.21 11.24 -29.76
C ARG A 523 -3.92 11.05 -28.27
N PRO A 524 -3.50 9.87 -27.82
CA PRO A 524 -3.34 9.61 -26.40
C PRO A 524 -2.18 10.39 -25.79
N HIS A 525 -2.32 10.73 -24.51
CA HIS A 525 -1.20 11.10 -23.66
C HIS A 525 -0.51 9.81 -23.16
N LYS A 526 0.82 9.74 -23.13
CA LYS A 526 1.54 8.58 -22.55
C LYS A 526 2.17 8.93 -21.21
N GLU A 527 1.95 8.10 -20.20
CA GLU A 527 2.79 8.09 -19.01
C GLU A 527 4.14 7.47 -19.35
N ILE A 528 5.21 8.14 -18.94
CA ILE A 528 6.59 7.68 -19.11
C ILE A 528 7.06 7.15 -17.77
N LEU A 529 7.64 5.96 -17.77
CA LEU A 529 8.16 5.34 -16.56
C LEU A 529 9.32 6.18 -16.00
N GLU A 530 9.27 6.47 -14.71
CA GLU A 530 10.36 7.12 -13.97
C GLU A 530 11.39 6.05 -13.56
N PHE A 531 12.66 6.43 -13.59
CA PHE A 531 13.76 5.70 -12.96
C PHE A 531 14.29 6.54 -11.78
N PRO A 532 13.78 6.33 -10.55
CA PRO A 532 14.13 7.17 -9.42
C PRO A 532 15.64 7.19 -9.12
N VAL A 533 16.15 8.37 -8.80
CA VAL A 533 17.58 8.57 -8.44
C VAL A 533 17.96 7.77 -7.18
N ARG A 534 17.01 7.68 -6.24
CA ARG A 534 17.10 7.06 -4.91
C ARG A 534 15.98 6.04 -4.73
N GLU A 535 16.17 5.11 -3.81
CA GLU A 535 15.23 4.03 -3.53
C GLU A 535 13.84 4.55 -3.09
N VAL A 536 12.76 3.93 -3.58
CA VAL A 536 11.38 4.31 -3.27
C VAL A 536 10.66 3.17 -2.56
N TYR A 537 10.36 3.36 -1.28
CA TYR A 537 9.84 2.32 -0.39
C TYR A 537 8.30 2.19 -0.45
N VAL A 538 7.77 1.78 -1.61
CA VAL A 538 6.33 1.53 -1.80
C VAL A 538 6.11 0.13 -2.36
N PRO A 539 5.38 -0.77 -1.68
CA PRO A 539 5.13 -2.13 -2.16
C PRO A 539 4.47 -2.21 -3.54
N HIS A 540 4.79 -3.26 -4.29
CA HIS A 540 4.10 -3.52 -5.56
C HIS A 540 2.61 -3.81 -5.33
N THR A 541 1.78 -3.07 -6.05
CA THR A 541 0.30 -3.18 -6.06
C THR A 541 -0.28 -3.45 -7.45
N ILE A 542 0.57 -3.47 -8.49
CA ILE A 542 0.21 -3.70 -9.88
C ILE A 542 1.17 -4.71 -10.53
N TYR A 543 0.68 -5.47 -11.50
CA TYR A 543 1.52 -6.30 -12.35
C TYR A 543 2.31 -5.43 -13.35
N ARG A 544 3.64 -5.50 -13.31
CA ARG A 544 4.56 -4.86 -14.26
C ARG A 544 5.68 -5.85 -14.56
N ASN A 545 5.93 -6.14 -15.84
CA ASN A 545 7.02 -7.03 -16.24
C ASN A 545 7.70 -6.48 -17.50
N LEU A 546 8.64 -5.56 -17.31
CA LEU A 546 9.31 -4.82 -18.38
C LEU A 546 10.82 -5.07 -18.37
N LEU A 547 11.41 -5.21 -19.55
CA LEU A 547 12.85 -5.31 -19.76
C LEU A 547 13.32 -4.15 -20.65
N TYR A 548 14.42 -3.50 -20.25
CA TYR A 548 15.06 -2.42 -20.98
C TYR A 548 16.46 -2.89 -21.41
N ILE A 549 16.77 -2.73 -22.69
CA ILE A 549 18.06 -3.10 -23.28
C ILE A 549 18.70 -1.85 -23.86
N TYR A 550 19.95 -1.62 -23.49
CA TYR A 550 20.76 -0.50 -23.94
C TYR A 550 22.00 -1.06 -24.65
N PRO A 551 22.00 -1.16 -26.00
CA PRO A 551 23.23 -1.33 -26.76
C PRO A 551 24.11 -0.11 -26.48
N GLN A 552 25.38 -0.33 -26.09
CA GLN A 552 26.27 0.75 -25.70
C GLN A 552 27.35 1.00 -26.76
N ARG A 553 28.11 -0.04 -27.13
CA ARG A 553 29.28 0.08 -28.01
C ARG A 553 29.53 -1.20 -28.80
N LEU A 554 29.98 -1.07 -30.04
CA LEU A 554 30.52 -2.17 -30.85
C LEU A 554 31.94 -1.81 -31.31
N ASN A 555 32.84 -2.79 -31.40
CA ASN A 555 34.20 -2.56 -31.90
C ASN A 555 34.60 -3.57 -33.00
N PHE A 556 34.57 -3.15 -34.27
CA PHE A 556 35.08 -3.92 -35.41
C PHE A 556 36.33 -3.29 -36.04
N ALA A 557 37.10 -2.48 -35.29
CA ALA A 557 38.26 -1.75 -35.81
C ALA A 557 39.27 -2.65 -36.56
N ASN A 558 39.59 -3.82 -36.00
CA ASN A 558 40.59 -4.76 -36.55
C ASN A 558 40.05 -5.65 -37.69
N ARG A 559 38.78 -5.52 -38.10
CA ARG A 559 38.22 -6.29 -39.21
C ARG A 559 38.77 -5.78 -40.54
N LEU A 560 39.38 -6.69 -41.33
CA LEU A 560 39.88 -6.44 -42.68
C LEU A 560 38.78 -6.18 -43.73
N ALA A 561 37.50 -6.34 -43.37
CA ALA A 561 36.35 -6.10 -44.24
C ALA A 561 35.87 -4.63 -44.19
N SER A 562 35.32 -4.15 -45.30
CA SER A 562 34.92 -2.74 -45.52
C SER A 562 33.61 -2.31 -44.83
N ALA A 563 33.16 -2.99 -43.78
CA ALA A 563 31.93 -2.65 -43.06
C ALA A 563 32.13 -1.36 -42.24
N ARG A 564 31.37 -0.31 -42.54
CA ARG A 564 31.49 1.01 -41.89
C ARG A 564 30.16 1.73 -41.61
N ASN A 565 29.02 1.14 -41.97
CA ASN A 565 27.69 1.65 -41.64
C ASN A 565 26.97 0.52 -40.93
N ILE A 566 27.09 0.43 -39.61
CA ILE A 566 26.70 -0.76 -38.86
C ILE A 566 25.42 -0.48 -38.07
N THR A 567 24.44 -1.38 -38.18
CA THR A 567 23.24 -1.42 -37.33
C THR A 567 23.15 -2.76 -36.63
N ILE A 568 22.51 -2.77 -35.46
CA ILE A 568 22.16 -3.97 -34.71
C ILE A 568 20.66 -4.15 -34.84
N LYS A 569 20.25 -5.26 -35.45
CA LYS A 569 18.88 -5.77 -35.40
C LYS A 569 18.72 -6.53 -34.09
N ILE A 570 17.76 -6.13 -33.27
CA ILE A 570 17.50 -6.67 -31.93
C ILE A 570 16.13 -7.35 -31.96
N GLN A 571 16.08 -8.61 -31.51
CA GLN A 571 14.86 -9.43 -31.48
C GLN A 571 14.75 -10.18 -30.14
N PHE A 572 13.53 -10.36 -29.63
CA PHE A 572 13.24 -11.26 -28.52
C PHE A 572 12.63 -12.55 -29.06
N MET A 573 13.26 -13.67 -28.74
CA MET A 573 12.99 -14.97 -29.37
C MET A 573 12.49 -15.98 -28.33
N CYS A 574 11.47 -16.79 -28.65
CA CYS A 574 11.05 -17.94 -27.82
C CYS A 574 11.66 -19.29 -28.27
N GLY A 575 12.53 -19.27 -29.29
CA GLY A 575 13.20 -20.44 -29.85
C GLY A 575 14.17 -20.03 -30.97
N GLU A 576 14.89 -21.00 -31.53
CA GLU A 576 16.01 -20.76 -32.47
C GLU A 576 15.56 -20.58 -33.93
N ASP A 577 14.29 -20.84 -34.25
CA ASP A 577 13.73 -20.60 -35.58
C ASP A 577 13.42 -19.10 -35.78
N PRO A 578 13.67 -18.50 -36.97
CA PRO A 578 13.33 -17.10 -37.23
C PRO A 578 11.86 -16.73 -37.01
N SER A 579 10.93 -17.69 -37.13
CA SER A 579 9.50 -17.49 -36.84
C SER A 579 9.17 -17.35 -35.35
N CYS A 580 10.09 -17.75 -34.46
CA CYS A 580 9.96 -17.61 -33.00
C CYS A 580 10.23 -16.19 -32.48
N ALA A 581 10.33 -15.19 -33.35
CA ALA A 581 10.46 -13.78 -32.97
C ALA A 581 9.13 -13.25 -32.41
N MET A 582 9.13 -12.84 -31.15
CA MET A 582 7.91 -12.42 -30.44
C MET A 582 7.59 -10.94 -30.67
N PRO A 583 6.33 -10.55 -30.94
CA PRO A 583 5.91 -9.16 -31.06
C PRO A 583 5.73 -8.54 -29.67
N VAL A 584 6.84 -8.31 -28.96
CA VAL A 584 6.86 -7.84 -27.55
C VAL A 584 7.71 -6.58 -27.35
N ILE A 585 8.42 -6.12 -28.38
CA ILE A 585 9.20 -4.88 -28.35
C ILE A 585 8.26 -3.71 -28.57
N PHE A 586 8.30 -2.68 -27.72
CA PHE A 586 7.45 -1.50 -27.89
C PHE A 586 7.86 -0.71 -29.13
N GLY A 587 6.89 -0.35 -29.97
CA GLY A 587 7.12 0.44 -31.18
C GLY A 587 7.59 1.87 -30.91
N LYS A 588 8.43 2.40 -31.80
CA LYS A 588 8.73 3.84 -31.90
C LYS A 588 7.48 4.61 -32.42
N SER A 589 7.61 5.90 -32.71
CA SER A 589 6.50 6.72 -33.20
C SER A 589 6.04 6.34 -34.63
N SER A 590 4.74 6.49 -34.89
CA SER A 590 4.09 6.21 -36.18
C SER A 590 4.37 4.82 -36.75
N GLY A 591 4.05 3.77 -35.99
CA GLY A 591 4.15 2.37 -36.41
C GLY A 591 3.22 1.45 -35.61
N PRO A 592 3.41 0.12 -35.69
CA PRO A 592 2.72 -0.84 -34.83
C PRO A 592 3.03 -0.61 -33.35
N GLU A 593 2.08 -0.94 -32.48
CA GLU A 593 2.23 -0.84 -31.03
C GLU A 593 3.35 -1.75 -30.49
N PHE A 594 3.39 -2.99 -30.96
CA PHE A 594 4.44 -3.95 -30.69
C PHE A 594 5.09 -4.45 -32.00
N VAL A 595 6.40 -4.64 -31.96
CA VAL A 595 7.20 -5.12 -33.10
C VAL A 595 8.06 -6.34 -32.70
N GLN A 596 8.42 -7.15 -33.69
CA GLN A 596 9.29 -8.34 -33.51
C GLN A 596 10.79 -8.00 -33.59
N GLU A 597 11.11 -6.84 -34.15
CA GLU A 597 12.48 -6.41 -34.45
C GLU A 597 12.60 -4.88 -34.36
N ILE A 598 13.76 -4.42 -33.90
CA ILE A 598 14.14 -3.00 -33.91
C ILE A 598 15.60 -2.85 -34.31
N TYR A 599 15.94 -1.71 -34.90
CA TYR A 599 17.26 -1.41 -35.45
C TYR A 599 17.89 -0.21 -34.73
N THR A 600 19.17 -0.30 -34.39
CA THR A 600 19.93 0.85 -33.86
C THR A 600 20.26 1.86 -34.96
N ALA A 601 20.38 3.14 -34.58
CA ALA A 601 20.80 4.21 -35.47
C ALA A 601 22.25 4.00 -35.94
N ILE A 602 22.52 4.52 -37.14
CA ILE A 602 23.77 4.26 -37.86
C ILE A 602 24.59 5.54 -37.96
N THR A 603 25.77 5.54 -37.34
CA THR A 603 26.80 6.53 -37.63
C THR A 603 27.48 6.16 -38.94
N TYR A 604 27.32 7.01 -39.96
CA TYR A 604 27.92 6.80 -41.27
C TYR A 604 29.46 6.69 -41.18
N HIS A 605 30.01 5.73 -41.90
CA HIS A 605 31.44 5.45 -42.01
C HIS A 605 32.19 5.06 -40.71
N ASN A 606 31.49 4.80 -39.60
CA ASN A 606 32.07 4.34 -38.34
C ASN A 606 32.20 2.79 -38.26
N LYS A 607 33.40 2.30 -37.93
CA LYS A 607 33.70 0.88 -37.67
C LYS A 607 33.43 0.43 -36.22
N SER A 608 33.41 1.38 -35.29
CA SER A 608 33.26 1.13 -33.86
C SER A 608 32.23 2.11 -33.28
N PRO A 609 30.94 1.95 -33.62
CA PRO A 609 29.88 2.87 -33.20
C PRO A 609 29.58 2.75 -31.70
N ASP A 610 29.31 3.91 -31.12
CA ASP A 610 28.56 4.06 -29.87
C ASP A 610 27.07 4.22 -30.17
N PHE A 611 26.23 3.66 -29.30
CA PHE A 611 24.79 3.61 -29.41
C PHE A 611 24.13 4.30 -28.20
N TYR A 612 22.90 4.80 -28.38
CA TYR A 612 22.13 5.45 -27.31
C TYR A 612 20.68 4.93 -27.24
N GLU A 613 20.37 3.89 -27.99
CA GLU A 613 19.05 3.29 -28.04
C GLU A 613 18.65 2.68 -26.70
N GLU A 614 17.39 2.90 -26.35
CA GLU A 614 16.67 2.14 -25.33
C GLU A 614 15.67 1.26 -26.08
N VAL A 615 15.75 -0.05 -25.88
CA VAL A 615 14.78 -1.01 -26.39
C VAL A 615 13.99 -1.55 -25.22
N LYS A 616 12.71 -1.15 -25.15
CA LYS A 616 11.76 -1.62 -24.15
C LYS A 616 11.00 -2.84 -24.65
N ILE A 617 10.89 -3.85 -23.80
CA ILE A 617 10.26 -5.14 -24.08
C ILE A 617 9.26 -5.49 -22.98
N LYS A 618 8.07 -5.95 -23.37
CA LYS A 618 7.10 -6.57 -22.47
C LYS A 618 7.53 -8.02 -22.24
N LEU A 619 7.93 -8.37 -21.02
CA LEU A 619 8.33 -9.75 -20.73
C LEU A 619 7.10 -10.67 -20.70
N PRO A 620 7.13 -11.83 -21.37
CA PRO A 620 6.11 -12.86 -21.22
C PRO A 620 5.95 -13.26 -19.76
N ALA A 621 4.73 -13.62 -19.36
CA ALA A 621 4.46 -14.02 -17.98
C ALA A 621 5.13 -15.35 -17.60
N LYS A 622 5.32 -16.25 -18.57
CA LYS A 622 6.05 -17.51 -18.41
C LYS A 622 7.36 -17.46 -19.19
N LEU A 623 8.48 -17.29 -18.47
CA LEU A 623 9.80 -17.40 -19.05
C LEU A 623 10.23 -18.87 -19.15
N THR A 624 11.21 -19.15 -20.02
CA THR A 624 11.73 -20.50 -20.29
C THR A 624 13.18 -20.37 -20.69
N GLU A 625 13.98 -21.43 -20.55
CA GLU A 625 15.41 -21.43 -20.97
C GLU A 625 15.60 -21.10 -22.47
N LYS A 626 14.56 -21.26 -23.31
CA LYS A 626 14.61 -20.92 -24.75
C LYS A 626 14.48 -19.42 -25.03
N HIS A 627 13.98 -18.64 -24.07
CA HIS A 627 13.79 -17.21 -24.24
C HIS A 627 15.15 -16.48 -24.24
N HIS A 628 15.45 -15.80 -25.34
CA HIS A 628 16.73 -15.12 -25.52
C HIS A 628 16.60 -13.86 -26.38
N LEU A 629 17.56 -12.96 -26.21
CA LEU A 629 17.79 -11.84 -27.11
C LEU A 629 18.71 -12.28 -28.23
N LEU A 630 18.35 -11.95 -29.47
CA LEU A 630 19.17 -12.15 -30.66
C LEU A 630 19.60 -10.79 -31.21
N PHE A 631 20.92 -10.62 -31.37
CA PHE A 631 21.57 -9.45 -31.94
C PHE A 631 22.17 -9.83 -33.29
N THR A 632 21.60 -9.33 -34.40
CA THR A 632 22.15 -9.54 -35.74
C THR A 632 22.79 -8.25 -36.24
N PHE A 633 24.07 -8.32 -36.60
CA PHE A 633 24.85 -7.17 -37.05
C PHE A 633 24.79 -7.07 -38.57
N TYR A 634 24.39 -5.90 -39.10
CA TYR A 634 24.32 -5.66 -40.53
C TYR A 634 25.14 -4.45 -40.94
N HIS A 635 25.76 -4.52 -42.13
CA HIS A 635 26.26 -3.36 -42.85
C HIS A 635 25.20 -2.88 -43.84
N ILE A 636 24.88 -1.59 -43.80
CA ILE A 636 23.89 -0.96 -44.70
C ILE A 636 24.60 -0.17 -45.83
N SER A 637 24.34 -0.55 -47.08
CA SER A 637 24.89 0.14 -48.25
C SER A 637 24.09 1.39 -48.62
N CYS A 638 24.64 2.57 -48.35
CA CYS A 638 24.04 3.83 -48.80
C CYS A 638 24.11 4.00 -50.33
N GLN A 639 25.04 3.34 -51.02
CA GLN A 639 25.19 3.46 -52.49
C GLN A 639 24.17 2.58 -53.24
N PRO A 640 23.51 3.10 -54.29
CA PRO A 640 22.66 2.29 -55.16
C PRO A 640 23.53 1.46 -56.12
N LYS A 641 23.64 0.15 -55.87
CA LYS A 641 24.26 -0.81 -56.79
C LYS A 641 23.18 -1.76 -57.30
N GLN A 642 23.05 -1.89 -58.62
CA GLN A 642 22.05 -2.77 -59.24
C GLN A 642 22.29 -4.22 -58.81
N GLY A 643 21.23 -4.92 -58.37
CA GLY A 643 21.27 -6.32 -57.97
C GLY A 643 21.93 -6.63 -56.61
N ALA A 644 22.45 -5.63 -55.89
CA ALA A 644 23.04 -5.84 -54.57
C ALA A 644 22.01 -5.67 -53.43
N ALA A 645 22.06 -6.55 -52.42
CA ALA A 645 21.28 -6.39 -51.21
C ALA A 645 21.69 -5.13 -50.43
N VAL A 646 20.72 -4.44 -49.84
CA VAL A 646 20.95 -3.25 -48.99
C VAL A 646 21.65 -3.64 -47.69
N GLU A 647 21.24 -4.76 -47.09
CA GLU A 647 21.82 -5.36 -45.90
C GLU A 647 22.90 -6.37 -46.28
N THR A 648 24.07 -6.29 -45.63
CA THR A 648 25.10 -7.33 -45.67
C THR A 648 25.34 -7.84 -44.25
N LEU A 649 25.11 -9.12 -44.01
CA LEU A 649 25.31 -9.74 -42.70
C LEU A 649 26.78 -9.62 -42.25
N LEU A 650 26.99 -9.19 -41.01
CA LEU A 650 28.30 -9.05 -40.39
C LEU A 650 28.60 -10.11 -39.35
N GLY A 651 27.57 -10.66 -38.69
CA GLY A 651 27.67 -11.66 -37.65
C GLY A 651 26.46 -11.66 -36.71
N TYR A 652 26.53 -12.48 -35.67
CA TYR A 652 25.49 -12.64 -34.65
C TYR A 652 26.07 -12.61 -33.23
N SER A 653 25.28 -12.15 -32.27
CA SER A 653 25.48 -12.40 -30.84
C SER A 653 24.11 -12.60 -30.19
N TRP A 654 24.08 -13.12 -28.97
CA TRP A 654 22.82 -13.47 -28.29
C TRP A 654 23.00 -13.45 -26.78
N LEU A 655 21.89 -13.39 -26.05
CA LEU A 655 21.86 -13.46 -24.60
C LEU A 655 20.64 -14.27 -24.14
N PRO A 656 20.82 -15.48 -23.58
CA PRO A 656 19.75 -16.17 -22.86
C PRO A 656 19.24 -15.28 -21.73
N ILE A 657 17.93 -15.03 -21.66
CA ILE A 657 17.37 -14.10 -20.67
C ILE A 657 17.10 -14.76 -19.32
N LEU A 658 17.06 -16.09 -19.30
CA LEU A 658 16.87 -16.92 -18.13
C LEU A 658 18.11 -17.83 -17.94
N SER A 659 18.71 -17.82 -16.76
CA SER A 659 19.88 -18.66 -16.42
C SER A 659 19.73 -19.21 -15.00
N ASN A 660 19.61 -20.54 -14.85
CA ASN A 660 19.26 -21.18 -13.57
C ASN A 660 17.99 -20.54 -12.94
N ASP A 661 16.94 -20.38 -13.74
CA ASP A 661 15.64 -19.77 -13.39
C ASP A 661 15.67 -18.30 -12.92
N ARG A 662 16.85 -17.64 -12.97
CA ARG A 662 17.03 -16.20 -12.72
C ARG A 662 16.91 -15.40 -14.02
N LEU A 663 16.27 -14.23 -13.93
CA LEU A 663 16.27 -13.21 -14.98
C LEU A 663 17.64 -12.51 -15.06
N GLU A 664 18.27 -12.53 -16.22
CA GLU A 664 19.65 -12.10 -16.43
C GLU A 664 19.77 -10.58 -16.72
N THR A 665 19.85 -9.75 -15.66
CA THR A 665 20.04 -8.29 -15.77
C THR A 665 21.42 -7.84 -15.29
N ARG A 666 22.29 -7.40 -16.22
CA ARG A 666 23.57 -6.71 -15.97
C ARG A 666 24.11 -6.09 -17.26
N GLN A 667 25.32 -5.53 -17.18
CA GLN A 667 26.14 -5.19 -18.35
C GLN A 667 26.90 -6.45 -18.84
N TYR A 668 27.02 -6.60 -20.15
CA TYR A 668 27.66 -7.72 -20.84
C TYR A 668 28.63 -7.22 -21.91
N CYS A 669 29.72 -7.95 -22.15
CA CYS A 669 30.66 -7.70 -23.25
C CYS A 669 30.74 -8.94 -24.14
N LEU A 670 29.74 -9.09 -25.02
CA LEU A 670 29.49 -10.33 -25.75
C LEU A 670 30.45 -10.47 -26.97
N PRO A 671 30.94 -11.68 -27.27
CA PRO A 671 31.62 -11.96 -28.52
C PRO A 671 30.62 -12.11 -29.68
N VAL A 672 31.11 -11.94 -30.91
CA VAL A 672 30.29 -11.97 -32.13
C VAL A 672 30.73 -13.14 -33.03
N ALA A 673 29.80 -14.04 -33.34
CA ALA A 673 29.99 -15.16 -34.25
C ALA A 673 29.81 -14.72 -35.72
N LEU A 674 30.57 -15.33 -36.62
CA LEU A 674 30.52 -15.11 -38.07
C LEU A 674 29.78 -16.27 -38.75
N ASP A 675 29.08 -15.94 -39.84
CA ASP A 675 28.39 -16.84 -40.78
C ASP A 675 27.21 -17.66 -40.21
N LYS A 676 27.32 -18.28 -39.03
CA LYS A 676 26.27 -19.15 -38.43
C LYS A 676 26.23 -19.07 -36.90
N LEU A 677 25.03 -19.28 -36.35
CA LEU A 677 24.79 -19.50 -34.92
C LEU A 677 25.18 -20.94 -34.52
N PRO A 678 25.66 -21.18 -33.28
CA PRO A 678 25.90 -22.53 -32.75
C PRO A 678 24.60 -23.32 -32.59
N VAL A 679 24.70 -24.64 -32.43
CA VAL A 679 23.53 -25.46 -32.05
C VAL A 679 23.24 -25.26 -30.55
N HIS A 680 21.96 -25.11 -30.18
CA HIS A 680 21.53 -24.86 -28.80
C HIS A 680 22.11 -23.57 -28.19
N TYR A 681 22.27 -22.54 -29.03
CA TYR A 681 22.78 -21.23 -28.62
C TYR A 681 21.78 -20.50 -27.69
N SER A 682 20.47 -20.76 -27.83
CA SER A 682 19.42 -20.14 -27.00
C SER A 682 19.59 -20.35 -25.49
N ILE A 683 20.21 -21.46 -25.09
CA ILE A 683 20.42 -21.86 -23.68
C ILE A 683 21.85 -21.63 -23.16
N GLN A 684 22.78 -21.16 -24.00
CA GLN A 684 24.20 -20.97 -23.64
C GLN A 684 24.66 -19.56 -23.99
N SER A 685 25.21 -18.82 -23.03
CA SER A 685 25.77 -17.49 -23.33
C SER A 685 26.94 -17.61 -24.32
N PRO A 686 27.12 -16.64 -25.25
CA PRO A 686 28.14 -16.72 -26.29
C PRO A 686 29.57 -16.79 -25.72
N GLU A 687 29.78 -16.31 -24.50
CA GLU A 687 31.03 -16.40 -23.73
C GLU A 687 31.39 -17.84 -23.28
N LYS A 688 30.37 -18.68 -23.03
CA LYS A 688 30.51 -20.01 -22.42
C LYS A 688 30.37 -21.17 -23.42
N VAL A 689 30.26 -20.87 -24.71
CA VAL A 689 30.07 -21.89 -25.76
C VAL A 689 31.32 -22.78 -25.85
N PRO A 690 31.20 -24.11 -25.68
CA PRO A 690 32.32 -25.03 -25.83
C PRO A 690 32.77 -25.13 -27.30
N SER A 691 33.96 -25.68 -27.54
CA SER A 691 34.45 -25.98 -28.88
C SER A 691 33.54 -27.00 -29.58
N GLN A 692 32.82 -26.57 -30.61
CA GLN A 692 31.96 -27.41 -31.46
C GLN A 692 32.66 -27.79 -32.78
N THR A 693 32.16 -28.84 -33.44
CA THR A 693 32.59 -29.23 -34.81
C THR A 693 31.39 -29.10 -35.75
N PRO A 694 31.44 -28.27 -36.81
CA PRO A 694 32.56 -27.40 -37.23
C PRO A 694 32.80 -26.23 -36.25
N PRO A 695 34.02 -25.69 -36.19
CA PRO A 695 34.36 -24.60 -35.27
C PRO A 695 33.65 -23.30 -35.65
N ILE A 696 33.11 -22.62 -34.63
CA ILE A 696 32.51 -21.30 -34.77
C ILE A 696 33.61 -20.30 -35.11
N LYS A 697 33.44 -19.56 -36.21
CA LYS A 697 34.31 -18.45 -36.55
C LYS A 697 33.90 -17.24 -35.70
N TRP A 698 34.82 -16.70 -34.91
CA TRP A 698 34.54 -15.54 -34.07
C TRP A 698 35.23 -14.28 -34.59
N VAL A 699 34.58 -13.12 -34.42
CA VAL A 699 35.23 -11.81 -34.54
C VAL A 699 36.30 -11.69 -33.44
N GLU A 700 37.47 -11.16 -33.78
CA GLU A 700 38.61 -10.94 -32.87
C GLU A 700 38.96 -12.15 -31.95
N GLY A 701 38.75 -13.39 -32.41
CA GLY A 701 39.18 -14.58 -31.68
C GLY A 701 38.40 -14.85 -30.39
N HIS A 702 37.06 -14.73 -30.44
CA HIS A 702 36.13 -14.97 -29.31
C HIS A 702 36.20 -13.93 -28.18
N LYS A 703 36.87 -12.80 -28.44
CA LYS A 703 36.87 -11.64 -27.55
C LYS A 703 35.49 -10.95 -27.52
N GLY A 704 35.11 -10.47 -26.34
CA GLY A 704 33.98 -9.54 -26.19
C GLY A 704 34.21 -8.25 -26.97
N VAL A 705 33.35 -7.96 -27.94
CA VAL A 705 33.43 -6.78 -28.82
C VAL A 705 32.14 -5.98 -28.90
N PHE A 706 31.04 -6.48 -28.31
CA PHE A 706 29.76 -5.82 -28.22
C PHE A 706 29.36 -5.59 -26.75
N SER A 707 29.29 -4.33 -26.33
CA SER A 707 28.83 -3.93 -25.00
C SER A 707 27.32 -3.66 -25.02
N VAL A 708 26.59 -4.33 -24.14
CA VAL A 708 25.14 -4.17 -23.97
C VAL A 708 24.78 -4.23 -22.49
N GLU A 709 23.84 -3.40 -22.07
CA GLU A 709 23.29 -3.39 -20.72
C GLU A 709 21.82 -3.81 -20.74
N VAL A 710 21.43 -4.61 -19.76
CA VAL A 710 20.07 -5.15 -19.62
C VAL A 710 19.58 -4.89 -18.20
N GLN A 711 18.46 -4.17 -18.08
CA GLN A 711 17.81 -3.82 -16.83
C GLN A 711 16.35 -4.31 -16.86
N ALA A 712 15.80 -4.71 -15.71
CA ALA A 712 14.38 -5.08 -15.62
C ALA A 712 13.66 -4.19 -14.60
N VAL A 713 12.43 -3.82 -14.93
CA VAL A 713 11.45 -3.28 -13.97
C VAL A 713 10.32 -4.30 -13.88
N SER A 714 10.41 -5.19 -12.90
CA SER A 714 9.51 -6.32 -12.74
C SER A 714 8.99 -6.42 -11.32
N SER A 715 7.66 -6.50 -11.18
CA SER A 715 6.96 -6.89 -9.97
C SER A 715 6.97 -8.40 -9.74
N VAL A 716 7.60 -9.18 -10.63
CA VAL A 716 7.65 -10.64 -10.57
C VAL A 716 9.06 -11.12 -10.24
N HIS A 717 10.06 -10.64 -10.99
CA HIS A 717 11.44 -11.09 -10.89
C HIS A 717 12.27 -10.15 -10.03
N THR A 718 12.33 -10.44 -8.73
CA THR A 718 13.22 -9.74 -7.79
C THR A 718 14.69 -9.93 -8.16
N GLN A 719 15.50 -8.90 -7.98
CA GLN A 719 16.95 -8.94 -8.18
C GLN A 719 17.72 -9.19 -6.86
N ASP A 720 17.01 -9.27 -5.73
CA ASP A 720 17.61 -9.57 -4.44
C ASP A 720 17.87 -11.08 -4.26
N ASN A 721 19.09 -11.39 -3.83
CA ASN A 721 19.62 -12.74 -3.70
C ASN A 721 18.92 -13.61 -2.64
N HIS A 722 18.37 -13.00 -1.59
CA HIS A 722 17.74 -13.69 -0.48
C HIS A 722 16.25 -13.90 -0.75
N LEU A 723 15.58 -12.88 -1.29
CA LEU A 723 14.18 -12.97 -1.73
C LEU A 723 14.00 -14.00 -2.85
N GLU A 724 14.87 -14.00 -3.85
CA GLU A 724 14.85 -14.98 -4.94
C GLU A 724 14.98 -16.42 -4.41
N LYS A 725 15.99 -16.69 -3.56
CA LYS A 725 16.17 -18.02 -2.95
C LYS A 725 14.93 -18.44 -2.15
N PHE A 726 14.34 -17.51 -1.39
CA PHE A 726 13.13 -17.78 -0.62
C PHE A 726 11.93 -18.14 -1.51
N PHE A 727 11.63 -17.33 -2.54
CA PHE A 727 10.51 -17.61 -3.45
C PHE A 727 10.71 -18.90 -4.23
N THR A 728 11.91 -19.17 -4.76
CA THR A 728 12.21 -20.42 -5.46
C THR A 728 12.00 -21.65 -4.56
N LEU A 729 12.46 -21.59 -3.30
CA LEU A 729 12.28 -22.69 -2.35
C LEU A 729 10.82 -22.86 -1.88
N CYS A 730 10.07 -21.78 -1.71
CA CYS A 730 8.64 -21.86 -1.43
C CYS A 730 7.88 -22.50 -2.60
N HIS A 731 8.10 -22.01 -3.82
CA HIS A 731 7.51 -22.54 -5.05
C HIS A 731 7.80 -24.04 -5.24
N SER A 732 9.00 -24.47 -4.86
CA SER A 732 9.44 -25.88 -4.88
C SER A 732 8.64 -26.81 -3.97
N LEU A 733 7.91 -26.29 -2.98
CA LEU A 733 7.01 -27.06 -2.11
C LEU A 733 5.57 -27.16 -2.66
N GLU A 734 5.14 -26.17 -3.44
CA GLU A 734 3.75 -26.05 -3.91
C GLU A 734 3.55 -26.69 -5.29
N SER A 735 4.60 -26.70 -6.11
CA SER A 735 4.57 -27.20 -7.49
C SER A 735 5.30 -28.53 -7.63
N GLN A 736 4.91 -29.33 -8.64
CA GLN A 736 5.54 -30.62 -8.94
C GLN A 736 6.92 -30.43 -9.59
N VAL A 737 7.92 -30.08 -8.79
CA VAL A 737 9.30 -29.90 -9.25
C VAL A 737 10.07 -31.23 -9.24
N THR A 738 10.92 -31.44 -10.24
CA THR A 738 11.81 -32.61 -10.32
C THR A 738 13.14 -32.28 -9.64
N PHE A 739 13.49 -33.00 -8.58
CA PHE A 739 14.77 -32.84 -7.88
C PHE A 739 15.94 -33.47 -8.67
N PRO A 740 17.18 -32.94 -8.55
CA PRO A 740 17.60 -31.82 -7.71
C PRO A 740 17.29 -30.46 -8.35
N ILE A 741 16.90 -29.50 -7.51
CA ILE A 741 16.59 -28.12 -7.89
C ILE A 741 17.88 -27.32 -7.91
N ARG A 742 18.09 -26.48 -8.93
CA ARG A 742 19.24 -25.58 -9.00
C ARG A 742 18.82 -24.21 -8.49
N VAL A 743 19.43 -23.77 -7.39
CA VAL A 743 19.32 -22.38 -6.94
C VAL A 743 20.71 -21.78 -7.07
N LYS A 744 20.89 -20.92 -8.08
CA LYS A 744 22.21 -20.45 -8.53
C LYS A 744 23.09 -21.67 -8.91
N ASP A 745 24.34 -21.70 -8.45
CA ASP A 745 25.26 -22.81 -8.68
C ASP A 745 25.08 -23.98 -7.68
N GLN A 746 24.17 -23.86 -6.72
CA GLN A 746 23.92 -24.88 -5.71
C GLN A 746 22.82 -25.85 -6.17
N LYS A 747 23.13 -27.16 -6.11
CA LYS A 747 22.16 -28.24 -6.34
C LYS A 747 21.53 -28.65 -5.01
N ILE A 748 20.24 -28.36 -4.86
CA ILE A 748 19.45 -28.69 -3.67
C ILE A 748 18.72 -30.00 -3.93
N THR A 749 18.95 -31.00 -3.09
CA THR A 749 18.26 -32.29 -3.14
C THR A 749 17.01 -32.23 -2.26
N GLU A 750 16.07 -33.16 -2.46
CA GLU A 750 14.85 -33.22 -1.65
C GLU A 750 15.17 -33.34 -0.14
N ALA A 751 16.21 -34.10 0.21
CA ALA A 751 16.66 -34.27 1.59
C ALA A 751 17.30 -33.01 2.21
N THR A 752 17.87 -32.11 1.40
CA THR A 752 18.44 -30.84 1.91
C THR A 752 17.46 -29.67 1.88
N LEU A 753 16.29 -29.84 1.23
CA LEU A 753 15.30 -28.77 1.02
C LEU A 753 14.83 -28.12 2.34
N GLU A 754 14.53 -28.92 3.37
CA GLU A 754 14.07 -28.41 4.67
C GLU A 754 15.13 -27.52 5.34
N HIS A 755 16.40 -27.94 5.30
CA HIS A 755 17.53 -27.19 5.84
C HIS A 755 17.74 -25.87 5.07
N GLU A 756 17.74 -25.95 3.74
CA GLU A 756 17.94 -24.77 2.89
C GLU A 756 16.80 -23.76 3.00
N LEU A 757 15.55 -24.21 3.21
CA LEU A 757 14.42 -23.33 3.47
C LEU A 757 14.52 -22.68 4.86
N LYS A 758 14.90 -23.42 5.91
CA LYS A 758 15.16 -22.85 7.25
C LYS A 758 16.23 -21.76 7.20
N LEU A 759 17.34 -22.00 6.50
CA LEU A 759 18.36 -20.98 6.28
C LEU A 759 17.83 -19.80 5.46
N SER A 760 17.05 -20.06 4.40
CA SER A 760 16.49 -18.99 3.57
C SER A 760 15.53 -18.08 4.34
N LEU A 761 14.72 -18.63 5.25
CA LEU A 761 13.84 -17.89 6.15
C LEU A 761 14.66 -16.91 7.02
N ILE A 762 15.66 -17.42 7.75
CA ILE A 762 16.53 -16.63 8.62
C ILE A 762 17.25 -15.53 7.84
N CYS A 763 17.71 -15.83 6.62
CA CYS A 763 18.40 -14.87 5.76
C CYS A 763 17.51 -13.78 5.13
N LEU A 764 16.18 -13.82 5.26
CA LEU A 764 15.29 -12.78 4.70
C LEU A 764 15.62 -11.38 5.25
N ASN A 765 16.03 -11.28 6.51
CA ASN A 765 16.44 -10.01 7.12
C ASN A 765 17.78 -9.46 6.57
N SER A 766 18.51 -10.23 5.76
CA SER A 766 19.71 -9.78 5.05
C SER A 766 19.42 -9.24 3.64
N SER A 767 18.16 -9.27 3.18
CA SER A 767 17.73 -8.66 1.92
C SER A 767 17.92 -7.13 1.94
N ARG A 768 18.16 -6.51 0.77
CA ARG A 768 18.13 -5.04 0.67
C ARG A 768 16.74 -4.50 1.03
N LEU A 769 16.69 -3.34 1.69
CA LEU A 769 15.46 -2.75 2.22
C LEU A 769 14.43 -2.45 1.11
N GLU A 770 14.85 -1.84 0.00
CA GLU A 770 13.95 -1.55 -1.14
C GLU A 770 13.30 -2.82 -1.72
N PRO A 771 14.04 -3.85 -2.20
CA PRO A 771 13.43 -5.12 -2.62
C PRO A 771 12.52 -5.77 -1.58
N LEU A 772 12.89 -5.72 -0.29
CA LEU A 772 12.07 -6.26 0.79
C LEU A 772 10.75 -5.50 0.94
N VAL A 773 10.74 -4.17 0.77
CA VAL A 773 9.52 -3.37 0.76
C VAL A 773 8.68 -3.60 -0.50
N LEU A 774 9.32 -3.62 -1.69
CA LEU A 774 8.66 -3.85 -2.97
C LEU A 774 7.87 -5.17 -2.99
N PHE A 775 8.44 -6.24 -2.41
CA PHE A 775 7.81 -7.56 -2.34
C PHE A 775 7.14 -7.88 -0.99
N LEU A 776 7.03 -6.90 -0.06
CA LEU A 776 6.62 -7.11 1.33
C LEU A 776 5.33 -7.91 1.49
N HIS A 777 4.31 -7.59 0.69
CA HIS A 777 3.00 -8.25 0.73
C HIS A 777 3.13 -9.77 0.47
N LEU A 778 3.90 -10.14 -0.56
CA LEU A 778 4.10 -11.54 -0.96
C LEU A 778 5.01 -12.30 0.02
N VAL A 779 6.03 -11.64 0.56
CA VAL A 779 6.92 -12.22 1.59
C VAL A 779 6.12 -12.56 2.84
N LEU A 780 5.31 -11.61 3.35
CA LEU A 780 4.48 -11.84 4.54
C LEU A 780 3.41 -12.91 4.31
N ASP A 781 2.70 -12.88 3.18
CA ASP A 781 1.69 -13.90 2.86
C ASP A 781 2.30 -15.32 2.84
N LYS A 782 3.48 -15.51 2.20
CA LYS A 782 4.17 -16.82 2.18
C LYS A 782 4.71 -17.23 3.56
N LEU A 783 5.23 -16.29 4.36
CA LEU A 783 5.65 -16.57 5.75
C LEU A 783 4.47 -17.04 6.62
N PHE A 784 3.33 -16.37 6.51
CA PHE A 784 2.11 -16.73 7.24
C PHE A 784 1.51 -18.05 6.77
N GLN A 785 1.61 -18.37 5.49
CA GLN A 785 1.23 -19.68 4.97
C GLN A 785 2.14 -20.80 5.54
N LEU A 786 3.47 -20.62 5.50
CA LEU A 786 4.44 -21.56 6.07
C LEU A 786 4.28 -21.73 7.59
N ALA A 787 3.74 -20.73 8.29
CA ALA A 787 3.51 -20.82 9.73
C ALA A 787 2.33 -21.73 10.10
N VAL A 788 1.24 -21.68 9.33
CA VAL A 788 0.01 -22.43 9.66
C VAL A 788 -0.03 -23.81 9.00
N GLN A 789 0.52 -23.94 7.79
CA GLN A 789 0.41 -25.15 6.98
C GLN A 789 1.61 -26.09 7.20
N PRO A 790 1.43 -27.27 7.81
CA PRO A 790 2.50 -28.25 7.92
C PRO A 790 2.87 -28.78 6.53
N MET A 791 4.16 -28.77 6.20
CA MET A 791 4.65 -29.21 4.90
C MET A 791 5.15 -30.65 4.97
N VAL A 792 5.07 -31.40 3.88
CA VAL A 792 5.58 -32.77 3.82
C VAL A 792 6.69 -32.89 2.78
N ILE A 793 7.92 -33.00 3.28
CA ILE A 793 9.17 -33.05 2.51
C ILE A 793 9.77 -34.45 2.70
N ALA A 794 10.08 -35.16 1.61
CA ALA A 794 10.60 -36.54 1.66
C ALA A 794 9.77 -37.51 2.53
N GLY A 795 8.46 -37.24 2.66
CA GLY A 795 7.54 -38.01 3.51
C GLY A 795 7.58 -37.71 5.01
N GLN A 796 8.34 -36.72 5.45
CA GLN A 796 8.34 -36.23 6.84
C GLN A 796 7.58 -34.90 6.95
N THR A 797 6.84 -34.71 8.05
CA THR A 797 6.15 -33.45 8.34
C THR A 797 7.13 -32.42 8.90
N ALA A 798 7.53 -31.45 8.08
CA ALA A 798 8.33 -30.31 8.49
C ALA A 798 7.43 -29.20 9.05
N ASN A 799 7.79 -28.65 10.22
CA ASN A 799 7.16 -27.46 10.79
C ASN A 799 8.09 -26.25 10.66
N PHE A 800 7.61 -25.19 10.01
CA PHE A 800 8.35 -23.95 9.82
C PHE A 800 7.83 -22.79 10.69
N SER A 801 6.85 -23.04 11.57
CA SER A 801 6.15 -21.96 12.29
C SER A 801 7.03 -21.05 13.14
N GLN A 802 7.96 -21.62 13.92
CA GLN A 802 8.94 -20.82 14.67
C GLN A 802 9.84 -20.00 13.73
N PHE A 803 10.42 -20.62 12.71
CA PHE A 803 11.34 -19.93 11.77
C PHE A 803 10.63 -18.82 10.99
N ALA A 804 9.39 -19.05 10.57
CA ALA A 804 8.57 -18.04 9.89
C ALA A 804 8.23 -16.88 10.82
N PHE A 805 7.85 -17.17 12.07
CA PHE A 805 7.59 -16.14 13.09
C PHE A 805 8.84 -15.30 13.41
N GLU A 806 9.99 -15.94 13.66
CA GLU A 806 11.28 -15.26 13.88
C GLU A 806 11.67 -14.37 12.68
N SER A 807 11.41 -14.83 11.45
CA SER A 807 11.63 -14.05 10.23
C SER A 807 10.71 -12.83 10.14
N VAL A 808 9.42 -12.97 10.49
CA VAL A 808 8.47 -11.84 10.56
C VAL A 808 8.93 -10.83 11.62
N VAL A 809 9.34 -11.29 12.81
CA VAL A 809 9.87 -10.42 13.87
C VAL A 809 11.11 -9.65 13.40
N ALA A 810 12.02 -10.31 12.69
CA ALA A 810 13.21 -9.67 12.15
C ALA A 810 12.87 -8.61 11.07
N ILE A 811 11.96 -8.93 10.14
CA ILE A 811 11.48 -8.00 9.10
C ILE A 811 10.78 -6.79 9.74
N VAL A 812 9.88 -7.01 10.71
CA VAL A 812 9.19 -5.93 11.43
C VAL A 812 10.19 -5.03 12.16
N ASN A 813 11.18 -5.60 12.84
CA ASN A 813 12.25 -4.85 13.50
C ASN A 813 13.10 -4.03 12.51
N SER A 814 13.42 -4.59 11.34
CA SER A 814 14.17 -3.90 10.28
C SER A 814 13.39 -2.71 9.71
N LEU A 815 12.15 -2.95 9.27
CA LEU A 815 11.26 -1.91 8.74
C LEU A 815 10.98 -0.82 9.79
N HIS A 816 10.75 -1.20 11.04
CA HIS A 816 10.42 -0.23 12.08
C HIS A 816 11.62 0.65 12.49
N ASN A 817 12.85 0.14 12.41
CA ASN A 817 14.05 0.90 12.74
C ASN A 817 14.63 1.67 11.54
N SER A 818 14.13 1.47 10.32
CA SER A 818 14.52 2.28 9.17
C SER A 818 14.11 3.74 9.36
N LYS A 819 15.01 4.66 8.98
CA LYS A 819 14.78 6.11 9.04
C LYS A 819 13.97 6.63 7.86
N ASP A 820 13.93 5.87 6.76
CA ASP A 820 13.28 6.29 5.52
C ASP A 820 11.78 5.95 5.50
N LEU A 821 11.30 5.19 6.49
CA LEU A 821 9.90 4.76 6.59
C LEU A 821 9.14 5.60 7.62
N SER A 822 7.98 6.11 7.21
CA SER A 822 7.12 6.94 8.05
C SER A 822 6.48 6.15 9.18
N LYS A 823 6.15 6.88 10.25
CA LYS A 823 5.39 6.39 11.40
C LYS A 823 4.22 7.31 11.68
N ASP A 824 3.13 6.75 12.18
CA ASP A 824 1.96 7.53 12.60
C ASP A 824 2.14 8.14 14.01
N GLN A 825 1.10 8.82 14.49
CA GLN A 825 1.08 9.50 15.79
C GLN A 825 1.34 8.56 16.99
N HIS A 826 0.92 7.29 16.91
CA HIS A 826 1.17 6.29 17.95
C HIS A 826 2.53 5.57 17.75
N GLY A 827 3.31 6.01 16.75
CA GLY A 827 4.58 5.42 16.39
C GLY A 827 4.47 4.10 15.63
N ARG A 828 3.31 3.72 15.09
CA ARG A 828 3.17 2.53 14.22
C ARG A 828 3.85 2.79 12.87
N ASN A 829 4.47 1.78 12.27
CA ASN A 829 5.05 1.93 10.92
C ASN A 829 3.93 1.89 9.88
N CYS A 830 3.85 2.91 9.01
CA CYS A 830 2.70 3.08 8.12
C CYS A 830 2.54 1.93 7.12
N LEU A 831 3.63 1.39 6.55
CA LEU A 831 3.56 0.26 5.61
C LEU A 831 3.01 -1.02 6.28
N LEU A 832 3.48 -1.33 7.48
CA LEU A 832 3.03 -2.49 8.25
C LEU A 832 1.56 -2.32 8.69
N ALA A 833 1.15 -1.12 9.11
CA ALA A 833 -0.24 -0.82 9.43
C ALA A 833 -1.15 -0.96 8.20
N SER A 834 -0.76 -0.41 7.04
CA SER A 834 -1.49 -0.57 5.77
C SER A 834 -1.58 -2.03 5.32
N TYR A 835 -0.52 -2.83 5.48
CA TYR A 835 -0.54 -4.26 5.20
C TYR A 835 -1.56 -4.99 6.08
N VAL A 836 -1.50 -4.81 7.40
CA VAL A 836 -2.45 -5.45 8.31
C VAL A 836 -3.87 -4.99 7.99
N TYR A 837 -4.14 -3.68 7.86
CA TYR A 837 -5.49 -3.17 7.68
C TYR A 837 -6.13 -3.56 6.34
N TYR A 838 -5.42 -3.51 5.21
CA TYR A 838 -6.01 -3.76 3.87
C TYR A 838 -5.65 -5.10 3.23
N VAL A 839 -4.42 -5.58 3.41
CA VAL A 839 -3.82 -6.65 2.58
C VAL A 839 -3.92 -8.01 3.26
N PHE A 840 -3.61 -8.10 4.57
CA PHE A 840 -3.59 -9.35 5.32
C PHE A 840 -4.92 -10.09 5.23
N ARG A 841 -4.84 -11.39 4.92
CA ARG A 841 -5.94 -12.34 4.89
C ARG A 841 -5.47 -13.68 5.47
N LEU A 842 -6.39 -14.45 6.04
CA LEU A 842 -6.08 -15.82 6.48
C LEU A 842 -5.56 -16.67 5.30
N PRO A 843 -4.50 -17.50 5.51
CA PRO A 843 -4.12 -18.55 4.56
C PRO A 843 -5.27 -19.56 4.44
N ASP A 844 -6.01 -19.51 3.33
CA ASP A 844 -7.21 -20.32 3.12
C ASP A 844 -6.88 -21.66 2.45
N PRO A 845 -7.15 -22.82 3.07
CA PRO A 845 -7.01 -24.13 2.45
C PRO A 845 -8.12 -24.37 1.40
N GLN A 846 -7.93 -23.74 0.24
CA GLN A 846 -8.63 -23.91 -1.04
C GLN A 846 -10.14 -23.56 -1.08
N ARG A 847 -10.41 -22.33 -1.55
CA ARG A 847 -11.53 -22.02 -2.44
C ARG A 847 -11.05 -21.33 -3.71
N GLU A 848 -10.68 -22.10 -4.73
CA GLU A 848 -10.70 -21.56 -6.10
C GLU A 848 -12.17 -21.36 -6.50
N VAL A 849 -12.51 -20.12 -6.89
CA VAL A 849 -13.86 -19.76 -7.31
C VAL A 849 -14.11 -20.30 -8.72
N VAL A 850 -14.72 -21.48 -8.81
CA VAL A 850 -15.24 -22.02 -10.06
C VAL A 850 -16.35 -21.09 -10.56
N LYS A 851 -16.10 -20.37 -11.66
CA LYS A 851 -17.16 -19.64 -12.39
C LYS A 851 -18.17 -20.66 -12.92
N PRO A 852 -19.48 -20.52 -12.63
CA PRO A 852 -20.49 -21.43 -13.17
C PRO A 852 -20.75 -21.11 -14.64
N GLY A 853 -20.04 -21.79 -15.56
CA GLY A 853 -20.11 -21.39 -16.97
C GLY A 853 -19.30 -22.18 -17.99
N SER A 854 -19.17 -23.51 -17.86
CA SER A 854 -18.91 -24.39 -19.02
C SER A 854 -19.25 -25.84 -18.69
N ALA A 855 -20.13 -26.45 -19.47
CA ALA A 855 -20.48 -27.86 -19.34
C ALA A 855 -19.60 -28.70 -20.28
N GLY A 856 -18.86 -29.67 -19.73
CA GLY A 856 -18.24 -30.75 -20.52
C GLY A 856 -16.71 -30.84 -20.51
N SER A 857 -16.11 -31.13 -19.35
CA SER A 857 -14.89 -31.95 -19.25
C SER A 857 -14.63 -32.33 -17.79
N SER A 858 -14.94 -33.57 -17.40
CA SER A 858 -14.64 -34.08 -16.05
C SER A 858 -13.18 -34.55 -15.95
N ALA A 859 -12.25 -33.61 -15.94
CA ALA A 859 -10.91 -33.87 -15.46
C ALA A 859 -10.94 -33.92 -13.92
N ILE A 860 -10.54 -35.05 -13.34
CA ILE A 860 -10.44 -35.21 -11.88
C ILE A 860 -9.35 -34.27 -11.39
N SER A 861 -9.74 -33.20 -10.69
CA SER A 861 -8.80 -32.30 -10.03
C SER A 861 -8.15 -33.03 -8.86
N THR A 862 -6.94 -33.55 -9.06
CA THR A 862 -6.11 -34.07 -7.96
C THR A 862 -5.87 -32.95 -6.95
N GLU A 863 -6.22 -33.21 -5.69
CA GLU A 863 -6.00 -32.29 -4.57
C GLU A 863 -4.56 -31.75 -4.58
N SER A 864 -4.40 -30.43 -4.63
CA SER A 864 -3.08 -29.80 -4.54
C SER A 864 -2.60 -29.79 -3.09
N ARG A 865 -2.26 -30.98 -2.60
CA ARG A 865 -1.61 -31.18 -1.30
C ARG A 865 -0.09 -31.07 -1.48
N TYR A 866 0.55 -30.29 -0.61
CA TYR A 866 1.96 -29.95 -0.65
C TYR A 866 2.81 -31.18 -0.31
N TYR A 867 3.15 -31.95 -1.34
CA TYR A 867 3.93 -33.18 -1.25
C TYR A 867 5.02 -33.18 -2.32
N THR A 868 6.28 -33.32 -1.92
CA THR A 868 7.42 -33.50 -2.86
C THR A 868 7.50 -34.92 -3.46
N PHE A 869 6.54 -35.81 -3.13
CA PHE A 869 6.65 -37.25 -3.36
C PHE A 869 6.72 -37.69 -4.83
N GLY A 870 7.77 -38.46 -5.15
CA GLY A 870 7.80 -39.35 -6.31
C GLY A 870 6.67 -40.40 -6.28
N ARG A 871 6.15 -40.76 -7.45
CA ARG A 871 4.86 -41.46 -7.60
C ARG A 871 4.79 -42.88 -6.99
N THR A 872 3.59 -43.16 -6.46
CA THR A 872 2.88 -44.47 -6.43
C THR A 872 3.27 -45.60 -5.46
N SER A 873 4.53 -45.78 -5.01
CA SER A 873 4.84 -46.90 -4.08
C SER A 873 4.65 -46.55 -2.59
N ALA A 874 5.02 -45.33 -2.20
CA ALA A 874 5.11 -44.93 -0.79
C ALA A 874 3.76 -44.79 -0.06
N ILE A 875 2.65 -44.47 -0.74
CA ILE A 875 1.34 -44.33 -0.09
C ILE A 875 0.82 -45.70 0.39
N SER A 876 1.00 -46.76 -0.41
CA SER A 876 0.64 -48.12 0.01
C SER A 876 1.56 -48.65 1.11
N VAL A 877 2.85 -48.28 1.11
CA VAL A 877 3.81 -48.73 2.12
C VAL A 877 3.66 -47.93 3.43
N GLY A 878 3.41 -46.62 3.35
CA GLY A 878 3.16 -45.75 4.50
C GLY A 878 1.89 -46.12 5.26
N ASN A 879 0.79 -46.42 4.57
CA ASN A 879 -0.44 -46.92 5.21
C ASN A 879 -0.23 -48.29 5.86
N LYS A 880 0.55 -49.19 5.24
CA LYS A 880 0.92 -50.49 5.85
C LYS A 880 1.86 -50.33 7.05
N LEU A 881 2.81 -49.38 7.03
CA LEU A 881 3.68 -49.06 8.16
C LEU A 881 2.92 -48.40 9.32
N LEU A 882 1.92 -47.56 9.03
CA LEU A 882 1.03 -46.99 10.05
C LEU A 882 0.13 -48.06 10.68
N GLN A 883 -0.42 -48.99 9.90
CA GLN A 883 -1.12 -50.16 10.45
C GLN A 883 -0.19 -51.06 11.28
N SER A 884 1.03 -51.32 10.81
CA SER A 884 2.06 -52.09 11.53
C SER A 884 2.39 -51.48 12.90
N ARG A 885 2.53 -50.14 12.99
CA ARG A 885 2.79 -49.44 14.26
C ARG A 885 1.62 -49.48 15.25
N VAL A 886 0.39 -49.67 14.79
CA VAL A 886 -0.80 -49.80 15.65
C VAL A 886 -0.93 -51.20 16.27
N ILE A 887 -0.24 -52.21 15.71
CA ILE A 887 -0.30 -53.62 16.18
C ILE A 887 0.84 -53.94 17.18
N SER A 888 1.86 -53.08 17.28
CA SER A 888 3.04 -53.30 18.13
C SER A 888 2.85 -52.85 19.59
N CYS A 889 1.96 -53.51 20.33
CA CYS A 889 1.96 -53.45 21.80
C CYS A 889 2.93 -54.50 22.36
N SER A 890 4.03 -54.05 22.95
CA SER A 890 5.05 -54.90 23.56
C SER A 890 4.52 -55.63 24.80
N ASN A 891 4.52 -56.96 24.77
CA ASN A 891 4.36 -57.81 25.95
C ASN A 891 5.51 -58.85 25.96
N PRO A 892 6.48 -58.77 26.89
CA PRO A 892 7.70 -59.57 26.83
C PRO A 892 7.57 -60.86 27.63
N ASP A 893 6.72 -61.79 27.20
CA ASP A 893 6.70 -63.17 27.69
C ASP A 893 6.06 -64.11 26.66
N ILE A 894 6.59 -65.35 26.59
CA ILE A 894 6.26 -66.50 25.71
C ILE A 894 7.31 -66.76 24.61
N THR A 895 7.96 -67.91 24.74
CA THR A 895 8.95 -68.49 23.82
C THR A 895 8.30 -69.41 22.79
N VAL A 896 8.26 -69.03 21.50
CA VAL A 896 7.92 -69.95 20.40
C VAL A 896 8.87 -69.75 19.20
N THR A 897 9.14 -70.84 18.49
CA THR A 897 10.24 -71.07 17.55
C THR A 897 10.11 -70.41 16.17
N GLN A 898 11.27 -70.19 15.54
CA GLN A 898 11.42 -69.75 14.15
C GLN A 898 10.81 -70.73 13.14
N THR A 899 10.13 -70.22 12.12
CA THR A 899 9.95 -70.85 10.80
C THR A 899 10.08 -69.80 9.69
N ALA A 900 10.40 -70.25 8.48
CA ALA A 900 11.14 -69.44 7.50
C ALA A 900 10.32 -68.43 6.68
N ALA A 901 10.98 -67.35 6.29
CA ALA A 901 10.49 -66.41 5.28
C ALA A 901 10.75 -66.96 3.88
N ASP A 902 9.69 -67.38 3.17
CA ASP A 902 9.69 -67.56 1.71
C ASP A 902 8.29 -67.65 1.04
N GLU A 903 7.20 -67.86 1.80
CA GLU A 903 5.83 -67.95 1.23
C GLU A 903 5.17 -66.58 0.94
N GLU A 904 5.61 -65.48 1.56
CA GLU A 904 4.96 -64.16 1.42
C GLU A 904 5.14 -63.49 0.03
N VAL A 905 6.09 -63.97 -0.77
CA VAL A 905 6.42 -63.38 -2.08
C VAL A 905 5.46 -63.84 -3.20
N LYS A 906 4.77 -64.97 -3.02
CA LYS A 906 3.91 -65.58 -4.06
C LYS A 906 2.49 -65.00 -4.14
N THR A 907 2.00 -64.34 -3.10
CA THR A 907 0.62 -63.85 -3.01
C THR A 907 0.42 -62.43 -3.57
N ILE A 908 1.49 -61.73 -3.93
CA ILE A 908 1.46 -60.31 -4.34
C ILE A 908 1.06 -60.12 -5.83
N THR A 909 1.19 -61.15 -6.68
CA THR A 909 1.16 -60.98 -8.15
C THR A 909 -0.13 -61.41 -8.86
N SER A 910 -1.22 -61.77 -8.17
CA SER A 910 -2.44 -62.22 -8.84
C SER A 910 -3.78 -61.66 -8.33
N SER A 911 -4.55 -61.14 -9.31
CA SER A 911 -6.01 -60.94 -9.36
C SER A 911 -6.63 -59.61 -8.90
N LYS A 912 -7.75 -59.29 -9.58
CA LYS A 912 -8.58 -58.08 -9.55
C LYS A 912 -9.85 -58.32 -8.70
N PRO A 913 -10.64 -57.29 -8.35
CA PRO A 913 -11.60 -57.36 -7.24
C PRO A 913 -12.98 -57.95 -7.60
N MET A 914 -13.66 -58.52 -6.60
CA MET A 914 -15.12 -58.67 -6.52
C MET A 914 -15.59 -58.78 -5.06
N ASP A 915 -16.81 -58.31 -4.79
CA ASP A 915 -17.44 -58.28 -3.46
C ASP A 915 -17.95 -59.64 -2.97
N HIS A 916 -17.87 -59.90 -1.64
CA HIS A 916 -19.04 -60.17 -0.76
C HIS A 916 -18.68 -60.65 0.68
N SER A 917 -19.20 -59.92 1.67
CA SER A 917 -20.01 -60.38 2.84
C SER A 917 -19.57 -61.51 3.84
N SER A 918 -19.59 -61.12 5.13
CA SER A 918 -20.18 -61.82 6.32
C SER A 918 -19.52 -63.00 7.06
N SER A 919 -19.18 -62.78 8.34
CA SER A 919 -19.84 -63.36 9.56
C SER A 919 -19.13 -62.85 10.84
N ARG A 920 -19.71 -62.43 11.97
CA ARG A 920 -21.00 -62.59 12.70
C ARG A 920 -20.97 -63.63 13.85
N MET A 921 -21.03 -63.15 15.10
CA MET A 921 -21.58 -63.73 16.36
C MET A 921 -21.17 -62.78 17.53
N SER A 922 -21.86 -62.53 18.64
CA SER A 922 -23.25 -62.74 19.17
C SER A 922 -23.24 -62.16 20.63
N PHE A 923 -24.28 -61.68 21.33
CA PHE A 923 -25.67 -62.14 21.54
C PHE A 923 -26.63 -61.00 22.01
N TYR A 924 -27.94 -61.33 22.09
CA TYR A 924 -29.13 -60.49 22.40
C TYR A 924 -29.30 -60.07 23.89
N VAL A 925 -30.20 -59.15 24.31
CA VAL A 925 -31.69 -59.24 24.43
C VAL A 925 -32.41 -57.86 24.31
N GLU A 926 -33.72 -57.89 24.06
CA GLU A 926 -34.60 -56.85 23.45
C GLU A 926 -35.30 -55.84 24.39
N GLY A 927 -35.74 -54.72 23.80
CA GLY A 927 -36.81 -53.82 24.27
C GLY A 927 -37.27 -52.90 23.10
N PRO A 928 -38.58 -52.72 22.82
CA PRO A 928 -39.01 -52.21 21.50
C PRO A 928 -39.38 -50.71 21.41
N ASN A 929 -39.28 -50.22 20.16
CA ASN A 929 -39.92 -49.07 19.52
C ASN A 929 -39.26 -47.67 19.52
N ASP A 930 -38.79 -47.35 18.30
CA ASP A 930 -38.86 -46.09 17.55
C ASP A 930 -37.77 -45.00 17.63
N MET A 931 -37.34 -44.60 16.41
CA MET A 931 -36.37 -43.57 16.00
C MET A 931 -34.86 -43.78 16.25
N PRO A 932 -34.09 -44.24 15.24
CA PRO A 932 -32.64 -44.24 15.27
C PRO A 932 -32.05 -42.86 14.91
N SER A 933 -31.35 -42.24 15.86
CA SER A 933 -30.52 -41.06 15.64
C SER A 933 -29.30 -41.38 14.77
N ILE A 934 -29.08 -40.60 13.70
CA ILE A 934 -27.86 -40.66 12.88
C ILE A 934 -26.78 -39.85 13.60
N CYS A 935 -25.82 -40.51 14.25
CA CYS A 935 -24.58 -39.86 14.68
C CYS A 935 -23.38 -40.82 14.66
N ALA A 936 -22.57 -40.71 13.60
CA ALA A 936 -21.25 -41.32 13.50
C ALA A 936 -20.37 -40.49 12.54
N ASN A 937 -20.11 -39.23 12.89
CA ASN A 937 -19.14 -38.41 12.15
C ASN A 937 -17.72 -38.95 12.34
N PRO A 938 -16.91 -39.10 11.27
CA PRO A 938 -15.48 -39.40 11.41
C PRO A 938 -14.75 -38.22 12.06
N ARG A 939 -13.67 -38.52 12.81
CA ARG A 939 -12.86 -37.50 13.52
C ARG A 939 -12.36 -36.41 12.56
N PRO A 940 -12.47 -35.12 12.90
CA PRO A 940 -11.94 -34.04 12.08
C PRO A 940 -10.40 -34.08 12.06
N SER A 941 -9.82 -33.64 10.94
CA SER A 941 -8.38 -33.42 10.82
C SER A 941 -7.96 -32.20 11.66
N ASN A 942 -6.82 -32.30 12.34
CA ASN A 942 -6.22 -31.18 13.07
C ASN A 942 -5.81 -30.05 12.11
N LYS A 943 -6.72 -29.12 11.81
CA LYS A 943 -6.39 -27.85 11.16
C LYS A 943 -5.85 -26.89 12.21
N LYS A 944 -4.64 -26.37 12.02
CA LYS A 944 -4.13 -25.25 12.82
C LYS A 944 -4.86 -23.97 12.42
N HIS A 945 -5.25 -23.14 13.39
CA HIS A 945 -5.75 -21.79 13.12
C HIS A 945 -4.63 -20.75 13.25
N PHE A 946 -4.65 -19.72 12.39
CA PHE A 946 -3.58 -18.72 12.35
C PHE A 946 -3.42 -17.97 13.68
N HIS A 947 -4.52 -17.54 14.30
CA HIS A 947 -4.47 -16.82 15.57
C HIS A 947 -3.92 -17.68 16.70
N GLU A 948 -4.27 -18.98 16.75
CA GLU A 948 -3.75 -19.92 17.74
C GLU A 948 -2.24 -20.14 17.58
N GLU A 949 -1.75 -20.38 16.35
CA GLU A 949 -0.31 -20.53 16.13
C GLU A 949 0.44 -19.22 16.38
N LEU A 950 -0.11 -18.06 16.00
CA LEU A 950 0.51 -16.76 16.27
C LEU A 950 0.66 -16.49 17.78
N ALA A 951 -0.42 -16.70 18.55
CA ALA A 951 -0.37 -16.53 20.00
C ALA A 951 0.59 -17.54 20.65
N LEU A 952 0.57 -18.80 20.23
CA LEU A 952 1.51 -19.83 20.69
C LEU A 952 2.97 -19.40 20.43
N GLN A 953 3.30 -18.92 19.23
CA GLN A 953 4.65 -18.44 18.91
C GLN A 953 5.07 -17.22 19.73
N MET A 954 4.14 -16.30 20.05
CA MET A 954 4.40 -15.20 21.00
C MET A 954 4.72 -15.74 22.40
N VAL A 955 3.95 -16.71 22.91
CA VAL A 955 4.15 -17.33 24.24
C VAL A 955 5.48 -18.08 24.33
N VAL A 956 5.85 -18.88 23.32
CA VAL A 956 7.10 -19.68 23.35
C VAL A 956 8.34 -18.90 22.92
N SER A 957 8.20 -17.65 22.46
CA SER A 957 9.34 -16.81 22.07
C SER A 957 10.30 -16.53 23.24
N THR A 958 11.61 -16.56 22.97
CA THR A 958 12.65 -16.32 23.99
C THR A 958 13.74 -15.37 23.50
N GLY A 959 14.52 -14.84 24.44
CA GLY A 959 15.65 -13.94 24.16
C GLY A 959 15.27 -12.71 23.32
N MET A 960 16.15 -12.35 22.39
CA MET A 960 16.00 -11.16 21.52
C MET A 960 14.70 -11.17 20.70
N VAL A 961 14.19 -12.34 20.32
CA VAL A 961 12.93 -12.47 19.56
C VAL A 961 11.77 -11.97 20.41
N ARG A 962 11.68 -12.44 21.66
CA ARG A 962 10.65 -12.04 22.62
C ARG A 962 10.69 -10.54 22.90
N GLU A 963 11.89 -9.98 23.10
CA GLU A 963 12.07 -8.54 23.29
C GLU A 963 11.56 -7.74 22.08
N ALA A 964 11.87 -8.18 20.86
CA ALA A 964 11.41 -7.52 19.63
C ALA A 964 9.89 -7.68 19.41
N VAL A 965 9.30 -8.85 19.72
CA VAL A 965 7.84 -9.08 19.66
C VAL A 965 7.12 -8.07 20.54
N PHE A 966 7.54 -7.89 21.79
CA PHE A 966 6.87 -6.95 22.70
C PHE A 966 7.19 -5.50 22.38
N LYS A 967 8.41 -5.19 21.93
CA LYS A 967 8.78 -3.83 21.45
C LYS A 967 7.87 -3.34 20.31
N TYR A 968 7.40 -4.26 19.46
CA TYR A 968 6.49 -3.99 18.34
C TYR A 968 5.12 -4.66 18.51
N ALA A 969 4.65 -4.79 19.76
CA ALA A 969 3.44 -5.55 20.11
C ALA A 969 2.20 -5.12 19.32
N TRP A 970 2.04 -3.83 18.99
CA TRP A 970 0.94 -3.31 18.17
C TRP A 970 0.72 -4.09 16.88
N PHE A 971 1.80 -4.49 16.18
CA PHE A 971 1.70 -5.19 14.90
C PHE A 971 1.15 -6.60 15.10
N PHE A 972 1.68 -7.33 16.08
CA PHE A 972 1.26 -8.69 16.38
C PHE A 972 -0.16 -8.73 16.96
N PHE A 973 -0.54 -7.75 17.79
CA PHE A 973 -1.89 -7.59 18.31
C PHE A 973 -2.90 -7.27 17.19
N GLU A 974 -2.64 -6.27 16.32
CA GLU A 974 -3.55 -5.96 15.21
C GLU A 974 -3.70 -7.14 14.24
N LEU A 975 -2.61 -7.86 13.96
CA LEU A 975 -2.61 -9.08 13.15
C LEU A 975 -3.43 -10.21 13.79
N LEU A 976 -3.31 -10.38 15.11
CA LEU A 976 -4.06 -11.37 15.90
C LEU A 976 -5.56 -11.05 15.90
N ILE A 977 -5.93 -9.80 16.20
CA ILE A 977 -7.33 -9.31 16.16
C ILE A 977 -7.94 -9.49 14.77
N LYS A 978 -7.22 -9.11 13.69
CA LYS A 978 -7.73 -9.26 12.33
C LYS A 978 -7.84 -10.72 11.89
N SER A 979 -6.97 -11.60 12.40
CA SER A 979 -7.09 -13.06 12.22
C SER A 979 -8.32 -13.62 12.94
N MET A 980 -8.53 -13.22 14.20
CA MET A 980 -9.67 -13.62 15.02
C MET A 980 -11.00 -13.17 14.39
N ALA A 981 -11.09 -11.93 13.91
CA ALA A 981 -12.30 -11.43 13.25
C ALA A 981 -12.65 -12.22 11.96
N GLN A 982 -11.67 -12.51 11.10
CA GLN A 982 -11.87 -13.36 9.92
C GLN A 982 -12.30 -14.79 10.28
N TYR A 983 -11.77 -15.34 11.37
CA TYR A 983 -12.15 -16.65 11.86
C TYR A 983 -13.57 -16.68 12.43
N VAL A 984 -13.95 -15.68 13.24
CA VAL A 984 -15.31 -15.51 13.79
C VAL A 984 -16.33 -15.39 12.67
N HIS A 985 -16.12 -14.51 11.68
CA HIS A 985 -17.01 -14.38 10.51
C HIS A 985 -17.14 -15.68 9.68
N ASN A 986 -16.07 -16.48 9.61
CA ASN A 986 -16.12 -17.79 8.95
C ASN A 986 -16.90 -18.83 9.77
N ILE A 987 -16.90 -18.72 11.10
CA ILE A 987 -17.65 -19.59 12.02
C ILE A 987 -19.10 -19.15 12.18
N GLU A 988 -19.45 -17.87 12.17
CA GLU A 988 -20.83 -17.37 12.40
C GLU A 988 -21.85 -17.85 11.33
N LYS A 989 -21.39 -18.50 10.26
CA LYS A 989 -22.24 -19.32 9.36
C LYS A 989 -22.70 -20.65 9.99
N GLN A 990 -22.27 -20.93 11.21
CA GLN A 990 -22.55 -22.08 12.08
C GLN A 990 -22.71 -21.52 13.51
N ASP A 991 -23.96 -21.34 13.92
CA ASP A 991 -24.34 -20.53 15.08
C ASP A 991 -23.65 -20.98 16.40
N ASN A 992 -22.86 -20.09 17.03
CA ASN A 992 -21.99 -20.40 18.16
C ASN A 992 -21.86 -19.24 19.17
N SER A 993 -22.10 -19.53 20.45
CA SER A 993 -22.00 -18.57 21.56
C SER A 993 -20.59 -17.98 21.71
N ARG A 994 -20.46 -16.72 22.16
CA ARG A 994 -19.14 -16.06 22.36
C ARG A 994 -18.17 -16.87 23.22
N ARG A 995 -18.69 -17.52 24.28
CA ARG A 995 -17.92 -18.38 25.20
C ARG A 995 -17.22 -19.55 24.53
N THR A 996 -17.81 -20.08 23.45
CA THR A 996 -17.36 -21.27 22.73
C THR A 996 -16.66 -20.99 21.40
N ARG A 997 -16.53 -19.70 20.99
CA ARG A 997 -15.87 -19.32 19.72
C ARG A 997 -14.39 -19.71 19.64
N PHE A 998 -13.68 -19.68 20.76
CA PHE A 998 -12.24 -19.94 20.84
C PHE A 998 -11.92 -21.06 21.83
N SER A 999 -10.86 -21.83 21.54
CA SER A 999 -10.38 -22.93 22.40
C SER A 999 -9.87 -22.41 23.74
N ASP A 1000 -10.02 -23.20 24.81
CA ASP A 1000 -9.54 -22.78 26.13
C ASP A 1000 -8.01 -22.65 26.18
N ARG A 1001 -7.30 -23.49 25.43
CA ARG A 1001 -5.85 -23.34 25.21
C ARG A 1001 -5.50 -21.95 24.65
N PHE A 1002 -6.24 -21.46 23.67
CA PHE A 1002 -6.01 -20.11 23.14
C PHE A 1002 -6.28 -19.03 24.19
N LYS A 1003 -7.32 -19.19 25.02
CA LYS A 1003 -7.60 -18.27 26.15
C LYS A 1003 -6.44 -18.25 27.16
N ASP A 1004 -5.84 -19.40 27.45
CA ASP A 1004 -4.65 -19.52 28.31
C ASP A 1004 -3.42 -18.84 27.67
N ASP A 1005 -3.20 -19.02 26.37
CA ASP A 1005 -2.13 -18.36 25.62
C ASP A 1005 -2.32 -16.82 25.64
N ILE A 1006 -3.54 -16.30 25.43
CA ILE A 1006 -3.87 -14.86 25.57
C ILE A 1006 -3.59 -14.34 26.99
N THR A 1007 -4.04 -15.08 28.02
CA THR A 1007 -3.81 -14.71 29.42
C THR A 1007 -2.32 -14.64 29.74
N THR A 1008 -1.55 -15.58 29.20
CA THR A 1008 -0.09 -15.61 29.31
C THR A 1008 0.55 -14.40 28.61
N ILE A 1009 0.14 -14.07 27.39
CA ILE A 1009 0.63 -12.90 26.65
C ILE A 1009 0.38 -11.60 27.44
N VAL A 1010 -0.83 -11.38 27.97
CA VAL A 1010 -1.15 -10.18 28.77
C VAL A 1010 -0.27 -10.12 30.03
N SER A 1011 -0.08 -11.24 30.73
CA SER A 1011 0.74 -11.31 31.95
C SER A 1011 2.24 -11.07 31.69
N VAL A 1012 2.77 -11.56 30.58
CA VAL A 1012 4.17 -11.34 30.18
C VAL A 1012 4.38 -9.91 29.68
N VAL A 1013 3.48 -9.38 28.84
CA VAL A 1013 3.57 -7.98 28.36
C VAL A 1013 3.48 -6.99 29.52
N THR A 1014 2.55 -7.18 30.45
CA THR A 1014 2.44 -6.35 31.67
C THR A 1014 3.71 -6.43 32.53
N SER A 1015 4.31 -7.61 32.62
CA SER A 1015 5.58 -7.81 33.32
C SER A 1015 6.73 -7.05 32.67
N GLU A 1016 6.78 -7.01 31.34
CA GLU A 1016 7.83 -6.32 30.59
C GLU A 1016 7.63 -4.79 30.59
N ILE A 1017 6.39 -4.29 30.52
CA ILE A 1017 6.05 -2.88 30.78
C ILE A 1017 6.61 -2.46 32.15
N ALA A 1018 6.31 -3.23 33.19
CA ALA A 1018 6.80 -2.94 34.54
C ALA A 1018 8.35 -2.97 34.63
N ALA A 1019 9.00 -3.89 33.92
CA ALA A 1019 10.46 -3.98 33.89
C ALA A 1019 11.14 -2.80 33.17
N LEU A 1020 10.53 -2.28 32.10
CA LEU A 1020 11.00 -1.09 31.38
C LEU A 1020 10.85 0.20 32.22
N LEU A 1021 9.75 0.31 32.99
CA LEU A 1021 9.49 1.47 33.86
C LEU A 1021 10.42 1.57 35.08
N VAL A 1022 11.12 0.49 35.44
CA VAL A 1022 12.13 0.48 36.52
C VAL A 1022 13.53 0.93 36.02
N LYS A 1023 13.71 1.00 34.70
CA LYS A 1023 14.97 1.39 34.03
C LYS A 1023 14.98 2.90 33.69
N PRO A 1024 16.14 3.49 33.35
CA PRO A 1024 16.26 4.95 33.15
C PRO A 1024 15.37 5.51 32.03
N GLN A 1025 15.09 6.82 32.10
CA GLN A 1025 14.08 7.56 31.31
C GLN A 1025 13.90 7.18 29.83
N LYS A 1026 14.98 6.80 29.14
CA LYS A 1026 14.96 6.44 27.71
C LYS A 1026 14.14 5.19 27.37
N GLU A 1027 13.82 4.35 28.36
CA GLU A 1027 12.94 3.17 28.19
C GLU A 1027 11.46 3.45 28.56
N SER A 1028 11.14 4.61 29.13
CA SER A 1028 9.78 4.97 29.55
C SER A 1028 8.81 5.16 28.36
N GLU A 1029 9.26 5.84 27.30
CA GLU A 1029 8.47 6.04 26.06
C GLU A 1029 8.14 4.70 25.37
N GLN A 1030 9.05 3.73 25.47
CA GLN A 1030 8.82 2.38 24.94
C GLN A 1030 7.79 1.62 25.80
N ALA A 1031 7.83 1.77 27.12
CA ALA A 1031 6.83 1.18 28.01
C ALA A 1031 5.42 1.76 27.74
N GLU A 1032 5.33 3.07 27.55
CA GLU A 1032 4.09 3.78 27.19
C GLU A 1032 3.50 3.27 25.86
N LYS A 1033 4.31 3.13 24.81
CA LYS A 1033 3.86 2.57 23.51
C LYS A 1033 3.35 1.13 23.62
N ILE A 1034 4.00 0.30 24.43
CA ILE A 1034 3.55 -1.09 24.66
C ILE A 1034 2.24 -1.10 25.47
N ASN A 1035 2.09 -0.19 26.43
CA ASN A 1035 0.88 -0.02 27.22
C ASN A 1035 -0.32 0.42 26.38
N ILE A 1036 -0.14 1.42 25.50
CA ILE A 1036 -1.13 1.85 24.50
C ILE A 1036 -1.50 0.68 23.58
N SER A 1037 -0.50 -0.09 23.11
CA SER A 1037 -0.72 -1.28 22.26
C SER A 1037 -1.58 -2.35 22.97
N LEU A 1038 -1.32 -2.59 24.26
CA LEU A 1038 -2.07 -3.56 25.07
C LEU A 1038 -3.49 -3.08 25.37
N ALA A 1039 -3.68 -1.79 25.67
CA ALA A 1039 -5.00 -1.21 25.88
C ALA A 1039 -5.87 -1.34 24.62
N PHE A 1040 -5.31 -1.01 23.46
CA PHE A 1040 -5.97 -1.18 22.17
C PHE A 1040 -6.25 -2.65 21.81
N PHE A 1041 -5.37 -3.58 22.20
CA PHE A 1041 -5.62 -5.01 22.03
C PHE A 1041 -6.83 -5.48 22.87
N LEU A 1042 -6.88 -5.13 24.16
CA LEU A 1042 -8.00 -5.51 25.02
C LEU A 1042 -9.32 -4.81 24.63
N TYR A 1043 -9.25 -3.56 24.16
CA TYR A 1043 -10.38 -2.84 23.54
C TYR A 1043 -10.97 -3.67 22.37
N ASP A 1044 -10.12 -4.23 21.51
CA ASP A 1044 -10.56 -5.04 20.38
C ASP A 1044 -11.12 -6.42 20.80
N LEU A 1045 -10.61 -7.00 21.89
CA LEU A 1045 -11.12 -8.26 22.42
C LEU A 1045 -12.55 -8.15 22.98
N LEU A 1046 -12.99 -6.98 23.46
CA LEU A 1046 -14.35 -6.77 23.97
C LEU A 1046 -15.44 -7.05 22.93
N SER A 1047 -15.14 -6.87 21.63
CA SER A 1047 -16.05 -7.20 20.53
C SER A 1047 -15.96 -8.66 20.08
N LEU A 1048 -14.83 -9.34 20.32
CA LEU A 1048 -14.53 -10.68 19.77
C LEU A 1048 -14.75 -11.83 20.75
N MET A 1049 -14.42 -11.64 22.03
CA MET A 1049 -14.39 -12.70 23.06
C MET A 1049 -15.52 -12.52 24.10
N ASP A 1050 -15.59 -13.45 25.06
CA ASP A 1050 -16.42 -13.29 26.27
C ASP A 1050 -15.93 -12.07 27.06
N ARG A 1051 -16.86 -11.14 27.37
CA ARG A 1051 -16.52 -9.87 28.02
C ARG A 1051 -16.07 -10.05 29.47
N GLY A 1052 -16.61 -11.03 30.18
CA GLY A 1052 -16.17 -11.39 31.53
C GLY A 1052 -14.71 -11.87 31.54
N PHE A 1053 -14.30 -12.67 30.55
CA PHE A 1053 -12.89 -13.04 30.35
C PHE A 1053 -12.01 -11.80 30.10
N VAL A 1054 -12.41 -10.88 29.23
CA VAL A 1054 -11.62 -9.66 28.94
C VAL A 1054 -11.52 -8.74 30.17
N PHE A 1055 -12.59 -8.58 30.95
CA PHE A 1055 -12.53 -7.82 32.21
C PHE A 1055 -11.60 -8.47 33.25
N ASN A 1056 -11.49 -9.80 33.29
CA ASN A 1056 -10.50 -10.50 34.11
C ASN A 1056 -9.05 -10.20 33.66
N LEU A 1057 -8.79 -10.08 32.35
CA LEU A 1057 -7.48 -9.64 31.83
C LEU A 1057 -7.15 -8.20 32.26
N ILE A 1058 -8.13 -7.29 32.21
CA ILE A 1058 -8.00 -5.89 32.67
C ILE A 1058 -7.68 -5.83 34.18
N LYS A 1059 -8.37 -6.64 35.00
CA LYS A 1059 -8.07 -6.79 36.43
C LYS A 1059 -6.65 -7.33 36.65
N HIS A 1060 -6.26 -8.37 35.93
CA HIS A 1060 -4.93 -8.98 36.04
C HIS A 1060 -3.82 -7.97 35.73
N TYR A 1061 -3.95 -7.22 34.63
CA TYR A 1061 -3.05 -6.11 34.29
C TYR A 1061 -2.94 -5.09 35.44
N CYS A 1062 -4.08 -4.61 35.97
CA CYS A 1062 -4.12 -3.61 37.04
C CYS A 1062 -3.40 -4.07 38.31
N ASN A 1063 -3.64 -5.32 38.73
CA ASN A 1063 -3.05 -5.89 39.93
C ASN A 1063 -1.56 -6.19 39.74
N GLN A 1064 -1.17 -6.79 38.62
CA GLN A 1064 0.23 -7.14 38.34
C GLN A 1064 1.11 -5.89 38.19
N LEU A 1065 0.61 -4.83 37.55
CA LEU A 1065 1.34 -3.56 37.42
C LEU A 1065 1.49 -2.86 38.79
N SER A 1066 0.43 -2.84 39.60
CA SER A 1066 0.45 -2.25 40.95
C SER A 1066 1.40 -2.99 41.90
N ASN A 1067 1.52 -4.31 41.76
CA ASN A 1067 2.43 -5.14 42.56
C ASN A 1067 3.92 -5.00 42.14
N LYS A 1068 4.21 -4.45 40.96
CA LYS A 1068 5.58 -4.33 40.43
C LYS A 1068 6.14 -2.90 40.42
N LEU A 1069 5.30 -1.88 40.52
CA LEU A 1069 5.73 -0.47 40.48
C LEU A 1069 5.71 0.19 41.85
N ASN A 1070 6.87 0.69 42.27
CA ASN A 1070 7.02 1.48 43.50
C ASN A 1070 6.69 2.98 43.30
N SER A 1071 6.69 3.47 42.05
CA SER A 1071 6.39 4.87 41.72
C SER A 1071 4.90 5.07 41.48
N LEU A 1072 4.21 5.67 42.46
CA LEU A 1072 2.76 5.88 42.39
C LEU A 1072 2.35 6.81 41.24
N SER A 1073 3.11 7.86 40.95
CA SER A 1073 2.80 8.79 39.85
C SER A 1073 2.88 8.09 38.49
N THR A 1074 3.92 7.28 38.27
CA THR A 1074 4.10 6.48 37.05
C THR A 1074 2.99 5.43 36.92
N LEU A 1075 2.66 4.72 38.01
CA LEU A 1075 1.57 3.74 38.05
C LEU A 1075 0.22 4.38 37.70
N ILE A 1076 -0.10 5.54 38.27
CA ILE A 1076 -1.32 6.29 37.97
C ILE A 1076 -1.35 6.71 36.50
N SER A 1077 -0.26 7.29 35.98
CA SER A 1077 -0.18 7.74 34.58
C SER A 1077 -0.44 6.58 33.60
N MET A 1078 0.24 5.45 33.79
CA MET A 1078 0.10 4.29 32.91
C MET A 1078 -1.29 3.64 33.00
N ARG A 1079 -1.90 3.60 34.20
CA ARG A 1079 -3.28 3.10 34.37
C ARG A 1079 -4.32 4.06 33.82
N LEU A 1080 -4.17 5.37 33.98
CA LEU A 1080 -5.08 6.36 33.40
C LEU A 1080 -5.05 6.30 31.87
N GLU A 1081 -3.87 6.22 31.26
CA GLU A 1081 -3.73 6.14 29.81
C GLU A 1081 -4.31 4.84 29.23
N PHE A 1082 -4.01 3.72 29.88
CA PHE A 1082 -4.59 2.42 29.53
C PHE A 1082 -6.13 2.40 29.66
N LEU A 1083 -6.66 2.97 30.74
CA LEU A 1083 -8.11 3.07 30.94
C LEU A 1083 -8.76 4.08 29.99
N ARG A 1084 -8.09 5.19 29.63
CA ARG A 1084 -8.60 6.18 28.66
C ARG A 1084 -8.95 5.53 27.32
N ILE A 1085 -8.08 4.64 26.83
CA ILE A 1085 -8.30 3.85 25.62
C ILE A 1085 -9.41 2.81 25.81
N LEU A 1086 -9.48 2.11 26.94
CA LEU A 1086 -10.57 1.14 27.17
C LEU A 1086 -11.94 1.81 27.34
N CYS A 1087 -11.97 2.98 27.98
CA CYS A 1087 -13.17 3.80 28.17
C CYS A 1087 -13.69 4.41 26.85
N SER A 1088 -12.86 4.49 25.80
CA SER A 1088 -13.27 4.97 24.48
C SER A 1088 -14.06 3.92 23.67
N HIS A 1089 -14.23 2.70 24.20
CA HIS A 1089 -15.06 1.68 23.55
C HIS A 1089 -16.52 2.12 23.54
N GLU A 1090 -17.17 2.05 22.38
CA GLU A 1090 -18.55 2.55 22.13
C GLU A 1090 -19.59 2.06 23.13
N HIS A 1091 -19.30 0.96 23.83
CA HIS A 1091 -20.21 0.34 24.78
C HIS A 1091 -19.75 0.47 26.24
N TYR A 1092 -18.61 1.10 26.54
CA TYR A 1092 -18.07 1.19 27.89
C TYR A 1092 -19.02 1.88 28.89
N LEU A 1093 -19.70 2.95 28.47
CA LEU A 1093 -20.72 3.62 29.30
C LEU A 1093 -21.91 2.69 29.57
N ASN A 1094 -22.45 2.00 28.55
CA ASN A 1094 -23.55 1.05 28.73
C ASN A 1094 -23.14 -0.10 29.65
N LEU A 1095 -21.94 -0.66 29.48
CA LEU A 1095 -21.39 -1.74 30.32
C LEU A 1095 -21.30 -1.35 31.81
N ASN A 1096 -21.07 -0.08 32.13
CA ASN A 1096 -21.05 0.41 33.52
C ASN A 1096 -22.44 0.84 34.05
N LEU A 1097 -23.34 1.31 33.18
CA LEU A 1097 -24.68 1.79 33.58
C LEU A 1097 -25.61 0.66 34.04
N PHE A 1098 -25.41 -0.58 33.57
CA PHE A 1098 -26.17 -1.76 34.04
C PHE A 1098 -26.06 -2.00 35.56
N PHE A 1099 -25.02 -1.49 36.23
CA PHE A 1099 -24.81 -1.68 37.66
C PHE A 1099 -25.50 -0.63 38.55
N MET A 1100 -26.13 0.40 37.97
CA MET A 1100 -26.87 1.42 38.74
C MET A 1100 -28.32 1.01 39.08
N THR A 1101 -28.85 -0.07 38.51
CA THR A 1101 -30.25 -0.51 38.71
C THR A 1101 -30.37 -1.84 39.48
N SER A 1102 -29.68 -1.94 40.62
CA SER A 1102 -30.03 -2.92 41.66
C SER A 1102 -30.84 -2.25 42.76
N ALA A 1103 -32.07 -2.74 42.98
CA ALA A 1103 -33.07 -2.06 43.80
C ALA A 1103 -32.74 -2.06 45.31
N SER A 1104 -32.37 -0.90 45.87
CA SER A 1104 -32.75 -0.44 47.22
C SER A 1104 -32.06 0.89 47.60
N ALA A 1105 -32.42 2.00 46.93
CA ALA A 1105 -32.21 3.32 47.53
C ALA A 1105 -33.32 3.55 48.58
N PRO A 1106 -33.01 3.80 49.86
CA PRO A 1106 -34.04 4.14 50.85
C PRO A 1106 -34.67 5.49 50.49
N ALA A 1107 -35.99 5.60 50.72
CA ALA A 1107 -36.72 6.85 50.47
C ALA A 1107 -36.10 8.04 51.24
N SER A 1108 -36.00 9.18 50.56
CA SER A 1108 -35.40 10.41 51.10
C SER A 1108 -36.02 10.83 52.44
N PRO A 1109 -35.23 11.01 53.53
CA PRO A 1109 -35.74 11.45 54.82
C PRO A 1109 -35.75 12.99 54.92
N SER A 1110 -36.65 13.66 54.21
CA SER A 1110 -36.93 15.09 54.43
C SER A 1110 -38.33 15.53 53.98
N PRO A 1111 -39.29 15.72 54.90
CA PRO A 1111 -40.52 16.44 54.61
C PRO A 1111 -40.26 17.95 54.60
N SER A 1112 -40.45 18.60 53.46
CA SER A 1112 -40.34 20.06 53.32
C SER A 1112 -41.57 20.78 53.89
N LEU A 1113 -41.42 21.37 55.07
CA LEU A 1113 -42.42 22.24 55.70
C LEU A 1113 -42.48 23.64 55.05
N SER A 1114 -42.90 23.74 53.78
CA SER A 1114 -43.35 25.00 53.15
C SER A 1114 -44.01 24.76 51.79
N SER A 1115 -45.16 24.09 51.78
CA SER A 1115 -46.07 24.03 50.63
C SER A 1115 -47.51 24.04 51.14
N GLN A 1116 -47.97 25.25 51.48
CA GLN A 1116 -49.37 25.65 51.30
C GLN A 1116 -49.47 26.30 49.92
#